data_AF-A0A521RWB2-F1
#
_entry.id   AF-A0A521RWB2-F1
#
_cell.length_a   1.000
_cell.length_b   1.000
_cell.length_c   1.000
_cell.angle_alpha   90.00
_cell.angle_beta   90.00
_cell.angle_gamma   90.00
#
_symmetry.space_group_name_H-M   'P 1'
#
loop_
_entity.id
_entity.type
_entity.pdbx_description
1 polymer ?
#
loop_
_entity_poly.entity_id
_entity_poly.type
_entity_poly.pdbx_seq_one_letter_code
_entity_poly.pdbx_strand_id
1 'polypeptide(L)'
;MTVAARPRPAAGVVAEVAARRRVDVLAALADLDAGELRRRVAVAPPPRPIAERLAAPGLHVIAEIKRSSPSAGTIAAAGDDIVARSRSYQRGGAAAISVLCEPHWFGGSMAELTAIRAAVAVPVLAKDFVVEGAQLDLLRAAGADLVLLLAVLHRGRALGRFVDAARDLGLEPLVEAHDDRELDAALATGARLIGINNRDLRTLEVDPERAARLRERVPEDRLVIAESGVRDAAVVRGWRALGFDAALVGEALVRAADPESAVRSFVAAGRPPGDPANLDRIPFVKVCGITDAAGIEAAVRAGADAIGLNLVPGTPRALDLAEATALAARLRAVAPPGARPLVVAVTVDLALEELNRIGAVLEADAIQLNGAEPPAVIAALERPAWKVLHLPAMSGGTYGRASTDAVVAGVLPAIRAARAAGAQRILLDTSGGPHPGGTGVRSDPGLVGAVAREADVVLAGGLNPANVGPALRAAPVTGVDVASGVEEPRTAGERPVKDAFKVALFVKRARDARIDRPNLAIRPVSVHPGLVEADARGRWGMERDFGGRYVPETLMGALEQLESAYDAIRHDPRFWAQLRELLERFAGRPTALYRADRLAEAAAVEARRLAERAMSAASAAGHRQAVPSFRLYLKREDLAHTGAHKINNALGQALLTRRLGKSRVIAETGAGQHGVATATACALLGLPCVVFMGEEDIRRQAPNVLRMRALGAEVRSVTSGTATLKDAVNEAMRDWVTNVETTHYVLGSAMGPHPYPTIVRDLQRRIGDEAARQLHDVEGRLPDLALACVGGGSNAIGLLARFIGEGSVRLAVAEAAGDGIATGRHAAAIAGGTAGILHGSRSLMLQDRDGQVVEAHSASAGLDYPGVGPQLAALAEAGRLEVATATDREAIAAMRSVTRTEGILPALETAHAVAALPKLLAGTEGSGQRLPEGALVLLGFSGRGDKDMAALERFADVGPWADEP
;
A
#
# COMPACT_ATOMS: atom_id res chain seq x y z
N MET A 1 56.74 -5.76 44.44
CA MET A 1 56.39 -4.64 43.55
C MET A 1 54.92 -4.78 43.20
N THR A 2 54.20 -3.67 43.37
CA THR A 2 52.75 -3.47 43.31
C THR A 2 52.09 -3.95 42.02
N VAL A 3 51.04 -4.77 42.18
CA VAL A 3 50.08 -5.09 41.11
C VAL A 3 49.34 -3.79 40.77
N ALA A 4 49.61 -3.25 39.59
CA ALA A 4 48.88 -2.09 39.08
C ALA A 4 47.41 -2.46 38.85
N ALA A 5 46.52 -1.78 39.57
CA ALA A 5 45.09 -1.88 39.38
C ALA A 5 44.73 -1.51 37.93
N ARG A 6 43.98 -2.38 37.26
CA ARG A 6 43.33 -2.04 35.99
C ARG A 6 42.43 -0.80 36.20
N PRO A 7 42.40 0.17 35.26
CA PRO A 7 41.49 1.30 35.36
C PRO A 7 40.05 0.79 35.38
N ARG A 8 39.21 1.28 36.30
CA ARG A 8 37.75 1.09 36.23
C ARG A 8 37.25 1.73 34.92
N PRO A 9 36.37 1.08 34.14
CA PRO A 9 35.74 1.74 32.99
C PRO A 9 34.96 2.97 33.49
N ALA A 10 35.09 4.09 32.80
CA ALA A 10 34.33 5.30 33.09
C ALA A 10 32.83 4.97 33.10
N ALA A 11 32.12 5.34 34.17
CA ALA A 11 30.69 5.13 34.27
C ALA A 11 29.99 5.92 33.15
N GLY A 12 29.15 5.25 32.34
CA GLY A 12 28.38 5.93 31.30
C GLY A 12 27.40 6.95 31.89
N VAL A 13 27.06 7.99 31.13
CA VAL A 13 26.18 9.12 31.55
C VAL A 13 24.90 8.65 32.25
N VAL A 14 24.25 7.59 31.74
CA VAL A 14 23.04 7.02 32.34
C VAL A 14 23.25 6.53 33.77
N ALA A 15 24.40 5.94 34.08
CA ALA A 15 24.70 5.44 35.43
C ALA A 15 24.93 6.58 36.42
N GLU A 16 25.52 7.69 35.96
CA GLU A 16 25.70 8.90 36.76
C GLU A 16 24.36 9.57 37.09
N VAL A 17 23.50 9.74 36.08
CA VAL A 17 22.14 10.27 36.27
C VAL A 17 21.35 9.39 37.23
N ALA A 18 21.40 8.07 37.06
CA ALA A 18 20.69 7.13 37.94
C ALA A 18 21.20 7.16 39.39
N ALA A 19 22.52 7.26 39.59
CA ALA A 19 23.10 7.36 40.93
C ALA A 19 22.66 8.65 41.63
N ARG A 20 22.69 9.78 40.92
CA ARG A 20 22.21 11.05 41.45
C ARG A 20 20.71 11.01 41.75
N ARG A 21 19.92 10.50 40.81
CA ARG A 21 18.47 10.40 40.96
C ARG A 21 18.07 9.56 42.18
N ARG A 22 18.81 8.48 42.48
CA ARG A 22 18.57 7.68 43.68
C ARG A 22 18.72 8.51 44.95
N VAL A 23 19.74 9.37 45.04
CA VAL A 23 19.93 10.27 46.18
C VAL A 23 18.75 11.24 46.32
N ASP A 24 18.34 11.87 45.21
CA ASP A 24 17.25 12.84 45.21
C ASP A 24 15.90 12.19 45.62
N VAL A 25 15.62 10.98 45.13
CA VAL A 25 14.40 10.23 45.45
C VAL A 25 14.38 9.79 46.91
N LEU A 26 15.50 9.28 47.44
CA LEU A 26 15.59 8.87 48.84
C LEU A 26 15.43 10.07 49.79
N ALA A 27 15.98 11.23 49.43
CA ALA A 27 15.77 12.46 50.19
C ALA A 27 14.29 12.86 50.18
N ALA A 28 13.65 12.88 49.01
CA ALA A 28 12.23 13.19 48.91
C ALA A 28 11.34 12.22 49.71
N LEU A 29 11.67 10.93 49.70
CA LEU A 29 10.95 9.91 50.47
C LEU A 29 11.18 10.03 51.98
N ALA A 30 12.37 10.46 52.43
CA ALA A 30 12.65 10.68 53.84
C ALA A 30 11.81 11.84 54.42
N ASP A 31 11.53 12.85 53.60
CA ASP A 31 10.70 14.01 53.96
C ASP A 31 9.19 13.73 53.89
N LEU A 32 8.78 12.55 53.37
CA LEU A 32 7.38 12.17 53.14
C LEU A 32 6.99 10.97 54.00
N ASP A 33 5.98 11.15 54.87
CA ASP A 33 5.36 10.04 55.59
C ASP A 33 4.74 9.02 54.62
N ALA A 34 4.96 7.72 54.86
CA ALA A 34 4.45 6.65 54.01
C ALA A 34 2.91 6.54 54.04
N GLY A 35 2.27 6.95 55.14
CA GLY A 35 0.81 7.09 55.22
C GLY A 35 0.31 8.23 54.34
N GLU A 36 1.00 9.36 54.35
CA GLU A 36 0.71 10.53 53.51
C GLU A 36 0.85 10.22 52.01
N LEU A 37 1.92 9.55 51.60
CA LEU A 37 2.10 9.16 50.19
C LEU A 37 0.97 8.24 49.70
N ARG A 38 0.59 7.24 50.50
CA ARG A 38 -0.56 6.37 50.18
C ARG A 38 -1.87 7.14 50.06
N ARG A 39 -2.12 8.11 50.95
CA ARG A 39 -3.29 9.00 50.84
C ARG A 39 -3.27 9.79 49.53
N ARG A 40 -2.12 10.36 49.16
CA ARG A 40 -1.97 11.12 47.91
C ARG A 40 -2.22 10.26 46.68
N VAL A 41 -1.71 9.02 46.66
CA VAL A 41 -1.98 8.06 45.58
C VAL A 41 -3.48 7.72 45.51
N ALA A 42 -4.11 7.46 46.66
CA ALA A 42 -5.52 7.08 46.73
C ALA A 42 -6.47 8.18 46.24
N VAL A 43 -6.14 9.46 46.46
CA VAL A 43 -6.96 10.60 45.99
C VAL A 43 -6.56 11.10 44.59
N ALA A 44 -5.48 10.58 44.01
CA ALA A 44 -5.03 11.02 42.70
C ALA A 44 -6.03 10.57 41.61
N PRO A 45 -6.39 11.42 40.63
CA PRO A 45 -7.32 11.07 39.56
C PRO A 45 -6.90 9.80 38.83
N PRO A 46 -7.84 8.97 38.34
CA PRO A 46 -7.49 7.76 37.60
C PRO A 46 -6.63 8.10 36.37
N PRO A 47 -5.61 7.27 36.06
CA PRO A 47 -4.78 7.44 34.87
C PRO A 47 -5.62 7.41 33.58
N ARG A 48 -5.26 8.27 32.64
CA ARG A 48 -5.93 8.37 31.33
C ARG A 48 -5.42 7.26 30.39
N PRO A 49 -6.33 6.52 29.70
CA PRO A 49 -5.93 5.43 28.82
C PRO A 49 -5.18 5.95 27.58
N ILE A 50 -3.95 5.45 27.39
CA ILE A 50 -3.11 5.76 26.22
C ILE A 50 -2.98 4.59 25.27
N ALA A 51 -2.98 3.35 25.77
CA ALA A 51 -2.73 2.17 24.95
C ALA A 51 -3.81 2.01 23.87
N GLU A 52 -5.08 2.14 24.24
CA GLU A 52 -6.21 2.08 23.29
C GLU A 52 -6.17 3.25 22.29
N ARG A 53 -5.71 4.43 22.73
CA ARG A 53 -5.55 5.59 21.84
C ARG A 53 -4.45 5.34 20.79
N LEU A 54 -3.31 4.80 21.21
CA LEU A 54 -2.21 4.46 20.31
C LEU A 54 -2.51 3.25 19.41
N ALA A 55 -3.45 2.40 19.84
CA ALA A 55 -3.97 1.29 19.05
C ALA A 55 -4.97 1.74 17.96
N ALA A 56 -5.31 3.03 17.85
CA ALA A 56 -6.03 3.56 16.69
C ALA A 56 -5.12 3.58 15.43
N PRO A 57 -5.70 3.51 14.21
CA PRO A 57 -4.94 3.46 12.96
C PRO A 57 -3.91 4.57 12.79
N GLY A 58 -2.76 4.23 12.18
CA GLY A 58 -1.66 5.17 11.94
C GLY A 58 -0.69 5.33 13.11
N LEU A 59 0.17 6.35 12.99
CA LEU A 59 1.19 6.70 13.96
C LEU A 59 0.81 8.00 14.68
N HIS A 60 0.90 7.99 16.01
CA HIS A 60 0.51 9.12 16.86
C HIS A 60 1.71 9.92 17.37
N VAL A 61 1.53 11.21 17.66
CA VAL A 61 2.62 12.05 18.18
C VAL A 61 2.54 12.15 19.70
N ILE A 62 3.62 11.83 20.39
CA ILE A 62 3.84 12.13 21.80
C ILE A 62 4.76 13.35 21.86
N ALA A 63 4.24 14.49 22.28
CA ALA A 63 4.99 15.74 22.28
C ALA A 63 5.75 15.92 23.59
N GLU A 64 7.08 16.01 23.53
CA GLU A 64 7.94 16.14 24.69
C GLU A 64 8.19 17.62 25.05
N ILE A 65 8.06 17.92 26.33
CA ILE A 65 8.50 19.16 26.96
C ILE A 65 9.90 18.94 27.49
N LYS A 66 10.85 19.73 26.98
CA LYS A 66 12.27 19.60 27.31
C LYS A 66 12.94 20.96 27.42
N ARG A 67 13.44 21.29 28.61
CA ARG A 67 14.18 22.53 28.86
C ARG A 67 15.63 22.42 28.40
N SER A 68 16.29 21.32 28.75
CA SER A 68 17.68 21.05 28.36
C SER A 68 17.91 19.60 27.98
N SER A 69 19.06 19.31 27.37
CA SER A 69 19.54 17.94 27.19
C SER A 69 21.06 17.84 27.36
N PRO A 70 21.59 16.66 27.74
CA PRO A 70 23.03 16.43 27.77
C PRO A 70 23.74 16.67 26.44
N SER A 71 23.04 16.50 25.31
CA SER A 71 23.63 16.60 23.96
C SER A 71 23.48 17.97 23.31
N ALA A 72 22.50 18.78 23.73
CA ALA A 72 22.17 20.05 23.08
C ALA A 72 22.16 21.26 24.04
N GLY A 73 22.50 21.06 25.32
CA GLY A 73 22.48 22.11 26.33
C GLY A 73 21.07 22.64 26.59
N THR A 74 20.93 23.94 26.85
CA THR A 74 19.64 24.63 27.02
C THR A 74 18.92 24.75 25.67
N ILE A 75 17.71 24.19 25.57
CA ILE A 75 16.91 24.13 24.33
C ILE A 75 15.70 25.08 24.40
N ALA A 76 15.05 25.18 25.56
CA ALA A 76 13.94 26.11 25.79
C ALA A 76 14.46 27.52 26.10
N ALA A 77 13.75 28.56 25.63
CA ALA A 77 14.08 29.94 25.93
C ALA A 77 13.81 30.23 27.43
N ALA A 78 14.59 31.14 28.03
CA ALA A 78 14.35 31.59 29.39
C ALA A 78 12.97 32.26 29.49
N GLY A 79 12.09 31.76 30.37
CA GLY A 79 10.72 32.27 30.55
C GLY A 79 9.63 31.55 29.75
N ASP A 80 9.95 30.44 29.06
CA ASP A 80 8.96 29.63 28.34
C ASP A 80 7.83 29.11 29.26
N ASP A 81 6.58 29.47 28.95
CA ASP A 81 5.39 28.89 29.58
C ASP A 81 5.12 27.49 29.02
N ILE A 82 5.66 26.49 29.72
CA ILE A 82 5.50 25.07 29.36
C ILE A 82 4.03 24.63 29.38
N VAL A 83 3.18 25.24 30.20
CA VAL A 83 1.76 24.86 30.32
C VAL A 83 1.00 25.34 29.10
N ALA A 84 1.23 26.59 28.69
CA ALA A 84 0.71 27.12 27.43
C ALA A 84 1.22 26.30 26.23
N ARG A 85 2.50 25.93 26.23
CA ARG A 85 3.09 25.08 25.18
C ARG A 85 2.45 23.68 25.13
N SER A 86 2.23 23.02 26.27
CA SER A 86 1.53 21.73 26.31
C SER A 86 0.09 21.82 25.80
N ARG A 87 -0.62 22.93 26.09
CA ARG A 87 -1.95 23.19 25.48
C ARG A 87 -1.86 23.34 23.97
N SER A 88 -0.84 24.02 23.45
CA SER A 88 -0.59 24.13 22.01
C SER A 88 -0.28 22.77 21.37
N TYR A 89 0.53 21.93 22.01
CA TYR A 89 0.76 20.55 21.54
C TYR A 89 -0.53 19.73 21.49
N GLN A 90 -1.38 19.82 22.51
CA GLN A 90 -2.68 19.15 22.51
C GLN A 90 -3.58 19.66 21.37
N ARG A 91 -3.68 20.97 21.15
CA ARG A 91 -4.48 21.55 20.05
C ARG A 91 -3.94 21.16 18.67
N GLY A 92 -2.62 20.96 18.57
CA GLY A 92 -1.96 20.41 17.38
C GLY A 92 -2.29 18.93 17.13
N GLY A 93 -2.87 18.24 18.11
CA GLY A 93 -3.31 16.85 18.00
C GLY A 93 -2.36 15.83 18.64
N ALA A 94 -1.45 16.24 19.54
CA ALA A 94 -0.61 15.30 20.28
C ALA A 94 -1.47 14.29 21.06
N ALA A 95 -1.14 13.00 20.96
CA ALA A 95 -1.86 11.92 21.63
C ALA A 95 -1.56 11.87 23.13
N ALA A 96 -0.36 12.32 23.53
CA ALA A 96 0.09 12.47 24.90
C ALA A 96 1.17 13.57 25.00
N ILE A 97 1.41 14.07 26.22
CA ILE A 97 2.51 14.98 26.53
C ILE A 97 3.56 14.23 27.35
N SER A 98 4.82 14.25 26.91
CA SER A 98 5.94 13.72 27.68
C SER A 98 6.60 14.85 28.47
N VAL A 99 6.78 14.66 29.79
CA VAL A 99 7.33 15.67 30.70
C VAL A 99 8.57 15.10 31.36
N LEU A 100 9.72 15.73 31.10
CA LEU A 100 10.96 15.41 31.81
C LEU A 100 10.83 15.83 33.28
N CYS A 101 11.14 14.90 34.20
CA CYS A 101 11.02 15.13 35.64
C CYS A 101 12.39 15.25 36.35
N GLU A 102 13.48 14.96 35.63
CA GLU A 102 14.84 14.97 36.17
C GLU A 102 15.41 16.41 36.18
N PRO A 103 15.83 16.94 37.34
CA PRO A 103 16.16 18.35 37.48
C PRO A 103 17.57 18.76 37.06
N HIS A 104 18.57 17.87 37.13
CA HIS A 104 19.97 18.25 37.02
C HIS A 104 20.51 18.30 35.58
N TRP A 105 20.13 17.33 34.74
CA TRP A 105 20.54 17.26 33.34
C TRP A 105 19.47 17.77 32.37
N PHE A 106 18.19 17.58 32.72
CA PHE A 106 17.07 17.93 31.85
C PHE A 106 16.28 19.17 32.31
N GLY A 107 16.55 19.67 33.53
CA GLY A 107 15.92 20.86 34.10
C GLY A 107 14.44 20.68 34.42
N GLY A 108 13.95 19.44 34.47
CA GLY A 108 12.55 19.11 34.70
C GLY A 108 12.17 19.02 36.18
N SER A 109 10.88 18.91 36.47
CA SER A 109 10.41 18.72 37.85
C SER A 109 9.03 18.05 37.96
N MET A 110 8.76 17.49 39.14
CA MET A 110 7.45 16.92 39.49
C MET A 110 6.34 17.97 39.52
N ALA A 111 6.64 19.21 39.89
CA ALA A 111 5.65 20.29 39.93
C ALA A 111 5.14 20.62 38.51
N GLU A 112 6.01 20.58 37.51
CA GLU A 112 5.64 20.80 36.11
C GLU A 112 4.75 19.66 35.59
N LEU A 113 5.05 18.41 35.95
CA LEU A 113 4.21 17.25 35.63
C LEU A 113 2.77 17.46 36.13
N THR A 114 2.61 17.84 37.40
CA THR A 114 1.30 18.12 38.00
C THR A 114 0.59 19.30 37.32
N ALA A 115 1.30 20.41 37.07
CA ALA A 115 0.73 21.58 36.41
C ALA A 115 0.26 21.28 34.97
N ILE A 116 1.05 20.54 34.19
CA ILE A 116 0.70 20.12 32.83
C ILE A 116 -0.48 19.16 32.87
N ARG A 117 -0.47 18.16 33.77
CA ARG A 117 -1.57 17.19 33.91
C ARG A 117 -2.91 17.84 34.22
N ALA A 118 -2.92 18.92 34.98
CA ALA A 118 -4.12 19.70 35.27
C ALA A 118 -4.59 20.54 34.06
N ALA A 119 -3.66 20.95 33.18
CA ALA A 119 -3.93 21.88 32.09
C ALA A 119 -4.31 21.23 30.75
N VAL A 120 -4.02 19.93 30.57
CA VAL A 120 -4.33 19.16 29.35
C VAL A 120 -5.30 18.02 29.64
N ALA A 121 -6.05 17.57 28.63
CA ALA A 121 -6.97 16.44 28.66
C ALA A 121 -6.33 15.13 28.15
N VAL A 122 -5.23 15.22 27.40
CA VAL A 122 -4.48 14.05 26.93
C VAL A 122 -3.64 13.43 28.06
N PRO A 123 -3.28 12.13 27.98
CA PRO A 123 -2.38 11.50 28.93
C PRO A 123 -1.01 12.21 29.04
N VAL A 124 -0.42 12.16 30.23
CA VAL A 124 0.89 12.73 30.52
C VAL A 124 1.88 11.64 30.95
N LEU A 125 3.00 11.54 30.24
CA LEU A 125 4.11 10.64 30.52
C LEU A 125 5.12 11.33 31.45
N ALA A 126 5.37 10.72 32.60
CA ALA A 126 6.50 11.06 33.45
C ALA A 126 7.79 10.44 32.89
N LYS A 127 8.60 11.27 32.24
CA LYS A 127 9.90 10.88 31.70
C LYS A 127 10.99 11.14 32.73
N ASP A 128 11.21 10.15 33.60
CA ASP A 128 12.18 10.18 34.69
C ASP A 128 13.10 8.94 34.62
N PHE A 129 14.20 8.98 35.37
CA PHE A 129 15.07 7.82 35.61
C PHE A 129 14.54 7.08 36.83
N VAL A 130 13.62 6.14 36.63
CA VAL A 130 13.06 5.34 37.74
C VAL A 130 14.12 4.40 38.27
N VAL A 131 14.53 4.56 39.52
CA VAL A 131 15.60 3.78 40.17
C VAL A 131 15.16 3.07 41.45
N GLU A 132 14.02 3.46 42.03
CA GLU A 132 13.44 2.91 43.26
C GLU A 132 11.93 2.67 43.09
N GLY A 133 11.40 1.62 43.74
CA GLY A 133 9.97 1.24 43.64
C GLY A 133 9.02 2.35 44.09
N ALA A 134 9.29 2.94 45.25
CA ALA A 134 8.48 4.01 45.83
C ALA A 134 8.46 5.31 44.99
N GLN A 135 9.37 5.44 44.00
CA GLN A 135 9.31 6.53 43.04
C GLN A 135 8.03 6.45 42.18
N LEU A 136 7.50 5.26 41.90
CA LEU A 136 6.26 5.09 41.15
C LEU A 136 5.06 5.70 41.91
N ASP A 137 5.02 5.55 43.23
CA ASP A 137 4.00 6.18 44.08
C ASP A 137 4.07 7.71 44.01
N LEU A 138 5.29 8.28 44.02
CA LEU A 138 5.50 9.73 43.86
C LEU A 138 5.00 10.23 42.49
N LEU A 139 5.33 9.50 41.42
CA LEU A 139 4.87 9.82 40.06
C LEU A 139 3.34 9.74 39.94
N ARG A 140 2.74 8.68 40.51
CA ARG A 140 1.29 8.50 40.53
C ARG A 140 0.59 9.60 41.31
N ALA A 141 1.09 9.95 42.49
CA ALA A 141 0.59 11.04 43.32
C ALA A 141 0.67 12.41 42.63
N ALA A 142 1.69 12.63 41.80
CA ALA A 142 1.83 13.85 41.00
C ALA A 142 0.92 13.89 39.76
N GLY A 143 0.19 12.81 39.48
CA GLY A 143 -0.78 12.72 38.39
C GLY A 143 -0.26 12.12 37.10
N ALA A 144 0.88 11.41 37.11
CA ALA A 144 1.35 10.68 35.93
C ALA A 144 0.26 9.71 35.42
N ASP A 145 0.09 9.66 34.10
CA ASP A 145 -0.73 8.63 33.44
C ASP A 145 0.14 7.50 32.88
N LEU A 146 1.39 7.83 32.48
CA LEU A 146 2.42 6.88 32.03
C LEU A 146 3.73 7.12 32.77
N VAL A 147 4.59 6.09 32.78
CA VAL A 147 5.96 6.19 33.31
C VAL A 147 6.98 5.57 32.35
N LEU A 148 8.11 6.23 32.18
CA LEU A 148 9.26 5.68 31.46
C LEU A 148 10.04 4.71 32.35
N LEU A 149 10.30 3.50 31.86
CA LEU A 149 11.18 2.53 32.47
C LEU A 149 12.32 2.19 31.50
N LEU A 150 13.55 2.45 31.90
CA LEU A 150 14.73 2.21 31.07
C LEU A 150 15.26 0.78 31.27
N ALA A 151 15.28 -0.03 30.22
CA ALA A 151 15.81 -1.40 30.29
C ALA A 151 17.30 -1.45 30.66
N VAL A 152 18.08 -0.42 30.30
CA VAL A 152 19.49 -0.28 30.69
C VAL A 152 19.70 -0.22 32.22
N LEU A 153 18.74 0.31 32.97
CA LEU A 153 18.84 0.47 34.43
C LEU A 153 18.45 -0.79 35.20
N HIS A 154 17.54 -1.59 34.63
CA HIS A 154 16.92 -2.72 35.33
C HIS A 154 17.10 -4.01 34.55
N ARG A 155 17.81 -4.97 35.13
CA ARG A 155 18.03 -6.27 34.47
C ARG A 155 16.88 -7.24 34.72
N GLY A 156 16.36 -7.84 33.65
CA GLY A 156 15.48 -9.02 33.68
C GLY A 156 14.30 -8.90 34.65
N ARG A 157 14.25 -9.77 35.67
CA ARG A 157 13.13 -9.83 36.64
C ARG A 157 12.89 -8.52 37.41
N ALA A 158 13.92 -7.69 37.60
CA ALA A 158 13.74 -6.40 38.27
C ALA A 158 12.87 -5.46 37.42
N LEU A 159 13.13 -5.39 36.11
CA LEU A 159 12.32 -4.61 35.17
C LEU A 159 10.87 -5.10 35.14
N GLY A 160 10.67 -6.42 35.13
CA GLY A 160 9.33 -7.02 35.23
C GLY A 160 8.57 -6.57 36.47
N ARG A 161 9.21 -6.57 37.66
CA ARG A 161 8.58 -6.07 38.90
C ARG A 161 8.21 -4.59 38.83
N PHE A 162 9.01 -3.74 38.18
CA PHE A 162 8.65 -2.34 37.98
C PHE A 162 7.46 -2.17 37.02
N VAL A 163 7.41 -2.97 35.96
CA VAL A 163 6.27 -3.00 35.02
C VAL A 163 4.99 -3.42 35.75
N ASP A 164 5.04 -4.48 36.56
CA ASP A 164 3.90 -4.97 37.33
C ASP A 164 3.46 -3.94 38.38
N ALA A 165 4.41 -3.39 39.16
CA ALA A 165 4.12 -2.37 40.16
C ALA A 165 3.53 -1.08 39.56
N ALA A 166 4.00 -0.66 38.38
CA ALA A 166 3.42 0.49 37.68
C ALA A 166 1.95 0.23 37.32
N ARG A 167 1.65 -0.97 36.82
CA ARG A 167 0.28 -1.38 36.46
C ARG A 167 -0.65 -1.50 37.66
N ASP A 168 -0.16 -2.03 38.77
CA ASP A 168 -0.93 -2.11 40.03
C ASP A 168 -1.34 -0.71 40.52
N LEU A 169 -0.55 0.33 40.21
CA LEU A 169 -0.86 1.74 40.47
C LEU A 169 -1.73 2.40 39.38
N GLY A 170 -2.05 1.67 38.32
CA GLY A 170 -2.78 2.14 37.14
C GLY A 170 -1.93 2.91 36.12
N LEU A 171 -0.62 3.07 36.34
CA LEU A 171 0.29 3.75 35.39
C LEU A 171 0.55 2.84 34.19
N GLU A 172 0.56 3.39 32.98
CA GLU A 172 1.02 2.63 31.80
C GLU A 172 2.56 2.70 31.69
N PRO A 173 3.27 1.57 31.80
CA PRO A 173 4.72 1.56 31.64
C PRO A 173 5.12 1.60 30.15
N LEU A 174 5.94 2.58 29.79
CA LEU A 174 6.71 2.62 28.54
C LEU A 174 8.10 2.07 28.83
N VAL A 175 8.43 0.88 28.29
CA VAL A 175 9.75 0.27 28.48
C VAL A 175 10.66 0.60 27.31
N GLU A 176 11.65 1.45 27.54
CA GLU A 176 12.59 1.92 26.51
C GLU A 176 13.80 1.00 26.41
N ALA A 177 14.18 0.67 25.17
CA ALA A 177 15.32 -0.13 24.80
C ALA A 177 16.11 0.55 23.66
N HIS A 178 17.43 0.39 23.65
CA HIS A 178 18.28 0.97 22.59
C HIS A 178 19.08 -0.06 21.78
N ASP A 179 19.24 -1.28 22.30
CA ASP A 179 19.97 -2.37 21.65
C ASP A 179 19.21 -3.70 21.76
N ASP A 180 19.76 -4.71 21.09
CA ASP A 180 19.16 -6.03 20.98
C ASP A 180 18.98 -6.72 22.34
N ARG A 181 19.88 -6.50 23.30
CA ARG A 181 19.85 -7.11 24.63
C ARG A 181 18.79 -6.45 25.52
N GLU A 182 18.71 -5.13 25.45
CA GLU A 182 17.69 -4.39 26.18
C GLU A 182 16.30 -4.66 25.65
N LEU A 183 16.17 -4.81 24.32
CA LEU A 183 14.91 -5.17 23.71
C LEU A 183 14.45 -6.55 24.20
N ASP A 184 15.36 -7.54 24.28
CA ASP A 184 15.03 -8.86 24.84
C ASP A 184 14.52 -8.74 26.29
N ALA A 185 15.15 -7.89 27.11
CA ALA A 185 14.72 -7.65 28.48
C ALA A 185 13.34 -6.97 28.55
N ALA A 186 13.08 -6.00 27.66
CA ALA A 186 11.79 -5.33 27.57
C ALA A 186 10.67 -6.27 27.13
N LEU A 187 10.92 -7.08 26.09
CA LEU A 187 9.96 -8.07 25.55
C LEU A 187 9.65 -9.20 26.52
N ALA A 188 10.59 -9.54 27.41
CA ALA A 188 10.36 -10.51 28.48
C ALA A 188 9.41 -10.02 29.58
N THR A 189 9.08 -8.71 29.60
CA THR A 189 8.07 -8.16 30.51
C THR A 189 6.67 -8.20 29.90
N GLY A 190 5.66 -7.98 30.76
CA GLY A 190 4.28 -7.81 30.31
C GLY A 190 3.99 -6.49 29.59
N ALA A 191 4.95 -5.57 29.45
CA ALA A 191 4.72 -4.21 28.95
C ALA A 191 4.05 -4.20 27.56
N ARG A 192 3.02 -3.35 27.40
CA ARG A 192 2.32 -3.15 26.13
C ARG A 192 3.03 -2.14 25.23
N LEU A 193 3.71 -1.16 25.83
CA LEU A 193 4.40 -0.08 25.14
C LEU A 193 5.91 -0.30 25.22
N ILE A 194 6.54 -0.45 24.05
CA ILE A 194 7.98 -0.59 23.90
C ILE A 194 8.52 0.67 23.22
N GLY A 195 9.44 1.35 23.89
CA GLY A 195 10.18 2.48 23.35
C GLY A 195 11.44 2.01 22.64
N ILE A 196 11.65 2.43 21.40
CA ILE A 196 12.91 2.21 20.68
C ILE A 196 13.60 3.55 20.55
N ASN A 197 14.70 3.72 21.29
CA ASN A 197 15.48 4.95 21.25
C ASN A 197 16.55 4.87 20.15
N ASN A 198 16.42 5.76 19.16
CA ASN A 198 17.34 5.83 18.04
C ASN A 198 18.67 6.49 18.40
N ARG A 199 18.73 7.14 19.57
CA ARG A 199 19.93 7.73 20.14
C ARG A 199 20.53 6.76 21.14
N ASP A 200 21.79 6.39 20.97
CA ASP A 200 22.52 5.66 22.01
C ASP A 200 22.73 6.60 23.21
N LEU A 201 22.18 6.30 24.37
CA LEU A 201 22.33 7.15 25.56
C LEU A 201 23.73 7.08 26.19
N ARG A 202 24.59 6.16 25.73
CA ARG A 202 25.99 6.00 26.15
C ARG A 202 26.94 6.83 25.29
N THR A 203 26.64 6.98 23.99
CA THR A 203 27.52 7.68 23.01
C THR A 203 26.89 8.92 22.35
N LEU A 204 25.58 9.12 22.49
CA LEU A 204 24.75 10.19 21.94
C LEU A 204 24.58 10.19 20.40
N GLU A 205 25.10 9.20 19.69
CA GLU A 205 24.95 9.01 18.24
C GLU A 205 23.52 8.55 17.86
N VAL A 206 23.03 8.98 16.69
CA VAL A 206 21.72 8.61 16.15
C VAL A 206 21.89 7.70 14.93
N ASP A 207 21.31 6.50 15.00
CA ASP A 207 21.34 5.50 13.93
C ASP A 207 19.91 5.17 13.47
N PRO A 208 19.46 5.72 12.33
CA PRO A 208 18.09 5.52 11.85
C PRO A 208 17.81 4.09 11.36
N GLU A 209 18.82 3.31 10.96
CA GLU A 209 18.62 1.92 10.52
C GLU A 209 18.51 0.95 11.70
N ARG A 210 19.14 1.27 12.84
CA ARG A 210 18.93 0.53 14.09
C ARG A 210 17.47 0.50 14.52
N ALA A 211 16.79 1.64 14.40
CA ALA A 211 15.37 1.76 14.70
C ALA A 211 14.53 0.73 13.93
N ALA A 212 14.78 0.65 12.62
CA ALA A 212 14.09 -0.27 11.72
C ALA A 212 14.39 -1.72 12.09
N ARG A 213 15.68 -2.06 12.31
CA ARG A 213 16.10 -3.41 12.71
C ARG A 213 15.45 -3.86 14.03
N LEU A 214 15.47 -3.00 15.05
CA LEU A 214 14.86 -3.32 16.35
C LEU A 214 13.34 -3.43 16.22
N ARG A 215 12.70 -2.56 15.42
CA ARG A 215 11.26 -2.61 15.18
C ARG A 215 10.82 -3.96 14.61
N GLU A 216 11.56 -4.53 13.67
CA GLU A 216 11.26 -5.84 13.07
C GLU A 216 11.24 -6.99 14.10
N ARG A 217 11.98 -6.86 15.20
CA ARG A 217 12.02 -7.84 16.29
C ARG A 217 10.86 -7.70 17.28
N VAL A 218 10.17 -6.55 17.30
CA VAL A 218 9.05 -6.33 18.22
C VAL A 218 7.80 -7.06 17.69
N PRO A 219 7.21 -7.98 18.47
CA PRO A 219 5.97 -8.65 18.11
C PRO A 219 4.83 -7.65 17.86
N GLU A 220 3.94 -7.95 16.89
CA GLU A 220 2.84 -7.05 16.54
C GLU A 220 1.74 -6.92 17.61
N ASP A 221 1.81 -7.71 18.70
CA ASP A 221 0.95 -7.57 19.90
C ASP A 221 1.39 -6.47 20.88
N ARG A 222 2.50 -5.79 20.60
CA ARG A 222 2.96 -4.60 21.32
C ARG A 222 2.72 -3.34 20.50
N LEU A 223 2.62 -2.22 21.22
CA LEU A 223 2.73 -0.89 20.64
C LEU A 223 4.19 -0.45 20.70
N VAL A 224 4.69 0.09 19.59
CA VAL A 224 6.09 0.52 19.46
C VAL A 224 6.18 2.02 19.28
N ILE A 225 6.94 2.68 20.15
CA ILE A 225 7.17 4.12 20.14
C ILE A 225 8.59 4.37 19.65
N ALA A 226 8.73 5.12 18.57
CA ALA A 226 10.03 5.57 18.11
C ALA A 226 10.44 6.84 18.85
N GLU A 227 11.64 6.86 19.40
CA GLU A 227 12.16 7.96 20.21
C GLU A 227 13.46 8.52 19.61
N SER A 228 13.63 9.83 19.67
CA SER A 228 14.77 10.58 19.13
C SER A 228 14.91 10.56 17.60
N GLY A 229 15.44 11.65 17.02
CA GLY A 229 15.78 11.72 15.59
C GLY A 229 14.66 12.21 14.66
N VAL A 230 13.50 12.61 15.18
CA VAL A 230 12.46 13.29 14.38
C VAL A 230 12.87 14.71 14.10
N ARG A 231 13.12 15.00 12.82
CA ARG A 231 13.50 16.33 12.32
C ARG A 231 12.39 16.99 11.51
N ASP A 232 11.66 16.17 10.75
CA ASP A 232 10.62 16.61 9.83
C ASP A 232 9.52 15.55 9.68
N ALA A 233 8.49 15.90 8.93
CA ALA A 233 7.32 15.07 8.70
C ALA A 233 7.63 13.82 7.84
N ALA A 234 8.76 13.78 7.11
CA ALA A 234 9.16 12.63 6.32
C ALA A 234 9.66 11.47 7.20
N VAL A 235 10.38 11.79 8.29
CA VAL A 235 10.78 10.79 9.30
C VAL A 235 9.56 10.08 9.88
N VAL A 236 8.53 10.85 10.27
CA VAL A 236 7.29 10.32 10.84
C VAL A 236 6.57 9.40 9.84
N ARG A 237 6.50 9.79 8.56
CA ARG A 237 5.92 8.96 7.49
C ARG A 237 6.68 7.65 7.29
N GLY A 238 8.00 7.70 7.33
CA GLY A 238 8.87 6.51 7.25
C GLY A 238 8.66 5.56 8.41
N TRP A 239 8.54 6.06 9.64
CA TRP A 239 8.27 5.24 10.81
C TRP A 239 6.86 4.64 10.82
N ARG A 240 5.85 5.41 10.40
CA ARG A 240 4.50 4.86 10.19
C ARG A 240 4.55 3.70 9.20
N ALA A 241 5.27 3.85 8.08
CA ALA A 241 5.41 2.80 7.08
C ALA A 241 6.07 1.53 7.65
N LEU A 242 7.06 1.67 8.55
CA LEU A 242 7.67 0.57 9.30
C LEU A 242 6.77 -0.06 10.38
N GLY A 243 5.59 0.53 10.65
CA GLY A 243 4.66 0.03 11.65
C GLY A 243 4.97 0.50 13.07
N PHE A 244 5.65 1.63 13.26
CA PHE A 244 5.67 2.31 14.56
C PHE A 244 4.28 2.90 14.86
N ASP A 245 3.89 2.88 16.13
CA ASP A 245 2.57 3.30 16.60
C ASP A 245 2.57 4.72 17.13
N ALA A 246 3.71 5.19 17.63
CA ALA A 246 3.90 6.56 18.01
C ALA A 246 5.32 7.05 17.72
N ALA A 247 5.46 8.38 17.60
CA ALA A 247 6.74 9.07 17.59
C ALA A 247 6.79 10.01 18.80
N LEU A 248 7.80 9.86 19.64
CA LEU A 248 8.11 10.82 20.70
C LEU A 248 9.00 11.92 20.13
N VAL A 249 8.46 13.14 20.08
CA VAL A 249 9.10 14.29 19.43
C VAL A 249 9.37 15.38 20.47
N GLY A 250 10.65 15.72 20.66
CA GLY A 250 11.07 16.79 21.58
C GLY A 250 11.72 17.95 20.86
N GLU A 251 12.99 17.80 20.48
CA GLU A 251 13.84 18.90 20.00
C GLU A 251 13.22 19.70 18.84
N ALA A 252 12.67 19.04 17.83
CA ALA A 252 12.04 19.72 16.68
C ALA A 252 10.83 20.58 17.08
N LEU A 253 10.09 20.20 18.13
CA LEU A 253 8.94 20.96 18.62
C LEU A 253 9.34 22.12 19.52
N VAL A 254 10.35 21.94 20.36
CA VAL A 254 10.84 23.01 21.24
C VAL A 254 11.42 24.16 20.41
N ARG A 255 12.15 23.84 19.33
CA ARG A 255 12.75 24.81 18.40
C ARG A 255 11.76 25.45 17.42
N ALA A 256 10.54 24.91 17.31
CA ALA A 256 9.55 25.43 16.36
C ALA A 256 9.03 26.80 16.80
N ALA A 257 8.97 27.74 15.86
CA ALA A 257 8.37 29.07 16.09
C ALA A 257 6.86 28.97 16.39
N ASP A 258 6.16 28.06 15.73
CA ASP A 258 4.77 27.71 16.01
C ASP A 258 4.68 26.22 16.43
N PRO A 259 4.65 25.94 17.74
CA PRO A 259 4.57 24.58 18.27
C PRO A 259 3.28 23.83 17.88
N GLU A 260 2.16 24.54 17.74
CA GLU A 260 0.86 23.93 17.39
C GLU A 260 0.88 23.45 15.93
N SER A 261 1.32 24.30 15.01
CA SER A 261 1.45 23.96 13.59
C SER A 261 2.48 22.85 13.36
N ALA A 262 3.60 22.86 14.09
CA ALA A 262 4.61 21.81 14.02
C ALA A 262 4.04 20.44 14.43
N VAL A 263 3.33 20.35 15.56
CA VAL A 263 2.63 19.10 15.95
C VAL A 263 1.61 18.69 14.90
N ARG A 264 0.81 19.63 14.39
CA ARG A 264 -0.19 19.34 13.36
C ARG A 264 0.43 18.73 12.09
N SER A 265 1.60 19.20 11.69
CA SER A 265 2.36 18.65 10.56
C SER A 265 2.80 17.20 10.81
N PHE A 266 3.35 16.91 12.01
CA PHE A 266 3.73 15.54 12.37
C PHE A 266 2.52 14.61 12.50
N VAL A 267 1.43 15.08 13.10
CA VAL A 267 0.17 14.33 13.19
C VAL A 267 -0.37 14.01 11.80
N ALA A 268 -0.36 14.97 10.87
CA ALA A 268 -0.78 14.74 9.49
C ALA A 268 0.10 13.69 8.79
N ALA A 269 1.41 13.69 9.05
CA ALA A 269 2.34 12.67 8.54
C ALA A 269 2.13 11.27 9.14
N GLY A 270 1.62 11.18 10.37
CA GLY A 270 1.31 9.91 11.03
C GLY A 270 0.00 9.26 10.56
N ARG A 271 -0.88 10.00 9.88
CA ARG A 271 -2.15 9.45 9.39
C ARG A 271 -1.92 8.39 8.29
N PRO A 272 -2.75 7.33 8.25
CA PRO A 272 -2.79 6.43 7.10
C PRO A 272 -3.07 7.22 5.81
N PRO A 273 -2.48 6.82 4.67
CA PRO A 273 -2.78 7.47 3.40
C PRO A 273 -4.23 7.23 2.99
N GLY A 274 -4.88 8.28 2.48
CA GLY A 274 -6.26 8.22 1.99
C GLY A 274 -6.35 8.08 0.47
N ASP A 275 -5.25 7.78 -0.22
CA ASP A 275 -5.26 7.72 -1.68
C ASP A 275 -5.94 6.45 -2.20
N PRO A 276 -6.60 6.52 -3.37
CA PRO A 276 -7.41 5.42 -3.92
C PRO A 276 -6.73 4.05 -3.95
N ALA A 277 -5.43 3.99 -4.27
CA ALA A 277 -4.69 2.74 -4.41
C ALA A 277 -4.45 2.02 -3.08
N ASN A 278 -4.46 2.73 -1.95
CA ASN A 278 -4.34 2.14 -0.62
C ASN A 278 -5.70 1.71 -0.04
N LEU A 279 -6.79 2.42 -0.36
CA LEU A 279 -8.12 2.12 0.16
C LEU A 279 -8.61 0.73 -0.25
N ASP A 280 -8.38 0.32 -1.50
CA ASP A 280 -8.71 -1.02 -2.00
C ASP A 280 -7.98 -2.16 -1.27
N ARG A 281 -6.92 -1.84 -0.52
CA ARG A 281 -6.04 -2.82 0.16
C ARG A 281 -6.43 -3.04 1.61
N ILE A 282 -7.34 -2.23 2.14
CA ILE A 282 -7.81 -2.33 3.51
C ILE A 282 -8.69 -3.59 3.61
N PRO A 283 -8.30 -4.60 4.40
CA PRO A 283 -9.07 -5.82 4.54
C PRO A 283 -10.33 -5.56 5.36
N PHE A 284 -11.36 -6.35 5.07
CA PHE A 284 -12.55 -6.43 5.92
C PHE A 284 -12.20 -7.06 7.28
N VAL A 285 -12.69 -6.51 8.39
CA VAL A 285 -12.40 -6.96 9.74
C VAL A 285 -13.67 -7.27 10.53
N LYS A 286 -13.82 -8.52 10.96
CA LYS A 286 -14.90 -8.98 11.83
C LYS A 286 -14.40 -9.31 13.24
N VAL A 287 -15.16 -8.90 14.26
CA VAL A 287 -14.97 -9.29 15.66
C VAL A 287 -16.12 -10.20 16.10
N CYS A 288 -15.86 -11.50 16.19
CA CYS A 288 -16.86 -12.53 16.45
C CYS A 288 -16.99 -12.91 17.93
N GLY A 289 -18.18 -13.33 18.32
CA GLY A 289 -18.50 -13.83 19.65
C GLY A 289 -18.43 -12.74 20.70
N ILE A 290 -19.07 -11.60 20.41
CA ILE A 290 -19.31 -10.55 21.41
C ILE A 290 -20.42 -11.02 22.35
N THR A 291 -20.23 -10.77 23.63
CA THR A 291 -21.04 -11.35 24.72
C THR A 291 -21.63 -10.30 25.65
N ASP A 292 -21.21 -9.04 25.53
CA ASP A 292 -21.58 -7.93 26.40
C ASP A 292 -21.50 -6.56 25.70
N ALA A 293 -21.94 -5.51 26.39
CA ALA A 293 -21.94 -4.14 25.87
C ALA A 293 -20.52 -3.55 25.73
N ALA A 294 -19.59 -3.93 26.60
CA ALA A 294 -18.20 -3.45 26.54
C ALA A 294 -17.51 -3.92 25.25
N GLY A 295 -17.74 -5.17 24.84
CA GLY A 295 -17.25 -5.71 23.58
C GLY A 295 -17.83 -4.99 22.36
N ILE A 296 -19.11 -4.59 22.40
CA ILE A 296 -19.72 -3.76 21.35
C ILE A 296 -19.00 -2.42 21.22
N GLU A 297 -18.80 -1.72 22.34
CA GLU A 297 -18.14 -0.43 22.36
C GLU A 297 -16.67 -0.52 21.90
N ALA A 298 -15.96 -1.58 22.28
CA ALA A 298 -14.62 -1.86 21.81
C ALA A 298 -14.57 -2.06 20.29
N ALA A 299 -15.47 -2.87 19.72
CA ALA A 299 -15.53 -3.13 18.28
C ALA A 299 -15.90 -1.87 17.49
N VAL A 300 -16.87 -1.09 17.96
CA VAL A 300 -17.28 0.19 17.33
C VAL A 300 -16.13 1.20 17.38
N ARG A 301 -15.49 1.38 18.54
CA ARG A 301 -14.37 2.33 18.71
C ARG A 301 -13.16 1.96 17.86
N ALA A 302 -12.88 0.65 17.74
CA ALA A 302 -11.80 0.15 16.89
C ALA A 302 -12.10 0.28 15.40
N GLY A 303 -13.38 0.47 15.02
CA GLY A 303 -13.81 0.50 13.62
C GLY A 303 -13.82 -0.89 12.99
N ALA A 304 -14.37 -1.90 13.67
CA ALA A 304 -14.65 -3.18 13.03
C ALA A 304 -15.74 -3.03 11.95
N ASP A 305 -15.66 -3.79 10.86
CA ASP A 305 -16.65 -3.74 9.79
C ASP A 305 -17.87 -4.65 10.09
N ALA A 306 -17.68 -5.65 10.96
CA ALA A 306 -18.77 -6.50 11.45
C ALA A 306 -18.51 -7.05 12.86
N ILE A 307 -19.61 -7.40 13.54
CA ILE A 307 -19.60 -8.16 14.77
C ILE A 307 -20.35 -9.48 14.61
N GLY A 308 -19.91 -10.52 15.32
CA GLY A 308 -20.61 -11.80 15.38
C GLY A 308 -21.29 -12.01 16.73
N LEU A 309 -22.60 -12.27 16.73
CA LEU A 309 -23.37 -12.67 17.89
C LEU A 309 -23.65 -14.18 17.81
N ASN A 310 -23.17 -14.94 18.78
CA ASN A 310 -23.12 -16.39 18.70
C ASN A 310 -24.35 -17.05 19.35
N LEU A 311 -25.24 -17.58 18.52
CA LEU A 311 -26.48 -18.24 18.93
C LEU A 311 -26.33 -19.77 18.99
N VAL A 312 -25.09 -20.30 18.87
CA VAL A 312 -24.84 -21.74 18.93
C VAL A 312 -24.80 -22.22 20.38
N PRO A 313 -25.77 -23.05 20.82
CA PRO A 313 -25.82 -23.53 22.21
C PRO A 313 -24.60 -24.36 22.59
N GLY A 314 -24.24 -24.31 23.88
CA GLY A 314 -23.11 -25.08 24.44
C GLY A 314 -21.72 -24.52 24.14
N THR A 315 -21.59 -23.54 23.23
CA THR A 315 -20.33 -22.86 23.01
C THR A 315 -20.02 -21.88 24.16
N PRO A 316 -18.74 -21.58 24.46
CA PRO A 316 -18.38 -20.64 25.53
C PRO A 316 -18.94 -19.22 25.37
N ARG A 317 -19.40 -18.87 24.16
CA ARG A 317 -19.89 -17.53 23.80
C ARG A 317 -21.37 -17.54 23.47
N ALA A 318 -22.09 -18.61 23.80
CA ALA A 318 -23.49 -18.77 23.48
C ALA A 318 -24.31 -17.64 24.12
N LEU A 319 -25.14 -17.02 23.30
CA LEU A 319 -26.19 -16.09 23.67
C LEU A 319 -27.54 -16.73 23.38
N ASP A 320 -28.54 -16.41 24.17
CA ASP A 320 -29.92 -16.57 23.71
C ASP A 320 -30.31 -15.44 22.73
N LEU A 321 -31.45 -15.61 22.06
CA LEU A 321 -31.90 -14.63 21.06
C LEU A 321 -32.25 -13.27 21.68
N ALA A 322 -32.73 -13.23 22.92
CA ALA A 322 -33.09 -11.98 23.59
C ALA A 322 -31.82 -11.18 23.97
N GLU A 323 -30.81 -11.86 24.50
CA GLU A 323 -29.49 -11.29 24.78
C GLU A 323 -28.86 -10.72 23.49
N ALA A 324 -28.87 -11.50 22.40
CA ALA A 324 -28.33 -11.05 21.12
C ALA A 324 -29.08 -9.82 20.59
N THR A 325 -30.41 -9.79 20.66
CA THR A 325 -31.22 -8.63 20.25
C THR A 325 -30.91 -7.39 21.08
N ALA A 326 -30.71 -7.53 22.39
CA ALA A 326 -30.31 -6.41 23.25
C ALA A 326 -28.94 -5.84 22.86
N LEU A 327 -27.96 -6.70 22.55
CA LEU A 327 -26.63 -6.26 22.09
C LEU A 327 -26.66 -5.61 20.71
N ALA A 328 -27.46 -6.13 19.77
CA ALA A 328 -27.66 -5.52 18.46
C ALA A 328 -28.30 -4.13 18.58
N ALA A 329 -29.31 -3.97 19.44
CA ALA A 329 -29.91 -2.67 19.74
C ALA A 329 -28.89 -1.71 20.36
N ARG A 330 -28.04 -2.18 21.29
CA ARG A 330 -26.96 -1.39 21.87
C ARG A 330 -25.98 -0.90 20.80
N LEU A 331 -25.57 -1.77 19.88
CA LEU A 331 -24.70 -1.38 18.75
C LEU A 331 -25.32 -0.27 17.92
N ARG A 332 -26.61 -0.40 17.56
CA ARG A 332 -27.33 0.61 16.80
C ARG A 332 -27.42 1.96 17.54
N ALA A 333 -27.45 1.94 18.87
CA ALA A 333 -27.50 3.15 19.69
C ALA A 333 -26.14 3.86 19.84
N VAL A 334 -25.02 3.13 19.83
CA VAL A 334 -23.68 3.72 20.04
C VAL A 334 -22.90 4.01 18.77
N ALA A 335 -23.21 3.31 17.67
CA ALA A 335 -22.47 3.46 16.43
C ALA A 335 -22.90 4.73 15.67
N PRO A 336 -21.95 5.55 15.19
CA PRO A 336 -22.28 6.73 14.40
C PRO A 336 -22.89 6.33 13.04
N PRO A 337 -23.82 7.15 12.49
CA PRO A 337 -24.36 6.94 11.14
C PRO A 337 -23.23 6.89 10.11
N GLY A 338 -23.11 5.77 9.38
CA GLY A 338 -22.07 5.55 8.35
C GLY A 338 -20.82 4.79 8.80
N ALA A 339 -20.65 4.51 10.09
CA ALA A 339 -19.54 3.71 10.64
C ALA A 339 -20.02 2.55 11.51
N ARG A 340 -21.25 2.08 11.27
CA ARG A 340 -21.88 0.99 12.03
C ARG A 340 -21.36 -0.37 11.55
N PRO A 341 -20.76 -1.19 12.43
CA PRO A 341 -20.44 -2.57 12.08
C PRO A 341 -21.69 -3.37 11.73
N LEU A 342 -21.59 -4.27 10.75
CA LEU A 342 -22.67 -5.21 10.43
C LEU A 342 -22.94 -6.16 11.59
N VAL A 343 -24.21 -6.45 11.88
CA VAL A 343 -24.64 -7.45 12.86
C VAL A 343 -24.78 -8.81 12.17
N VAL A 344 -23.95 -9.77 12.58
CA VAL A 344 -23.93 -11.12 11.99
C VAL A 344 -24.39 -12.15 13.03
N ALA A 345 -25.47 -12.87 12.73
CA ALA A 345 -25.93 -13.96 13.58
C ALA A 345 -25.11 -15.23 13.25
N VAL A 346 -24.46 -15.83 14.23
CA VAL A 346 -23.69 -17.07 14.04
C VAL A 346 -24.53 -18.26 14.49
N THR A 347 -24.79 -19.18 13.56
CA THR A 347 -25.69 -20.33 13.75
C THR A 347 -25.04 -21.62 13.24
N VAL A 348 -25.61 -22.76 13.61
CA VAL A 348 -25.17 -24.08 13.12
C VAL A 348 -26.38 -24.98 12.87
N ASP A 349 -26.48 -25.53 11.67
CA ASP A 349 -27.37 -26.64 11.31
C ASP A 349 -28.84 -26.46 11.74
N LEU A 350 -29.34 -25.22 11.72
CA LEU A 350 -30.74 -24.91 12.02
C LEU A 350 -31.62 -25.05 10.77
N ALA A 351 -32.91 -25.30 10.99
CA ALA A 351 -33.91 -25.29 9.92
C ALA A 351 -34.06 -23.87 9.32
N LEU A 352 -34.45 -23.78 8.04
CA LEU A 352 -34.55 -22.52 7.31
C LEU A 352 -35.51 -21.53 7.99
N GLU A 353 -36.66 -22.02 8.47
CA GLU A 353 -37.67 -21.20 9.15
C GLU A 353 -37.08 -20.53 10.40
N GLU A 354 -36.24 -21.25 11.13
CA GLU A 354 -35.58 -20.74 12.33
C GLU A 354 -34.51 -19.71 11.98
N LEU A 355 -33.72 -19.95 10.93
CA LEU A 355 -32.71 -19.00 10.45
C LEU A 355 -33.36 -17.67 10.01
N ASN A 356 -34.47 -17.74 9.27
CA ASN A 356 -35.22 -16.55 8.84
C ASN A 356 -35.84 -15.82 10.04
N ARG A 357 -36.38 -16.57 11.03
CA ARG A 357 -36.87 -15.98 12.29
C ARG A 357 -35.77 -15.22 13.02
N ILE A 358 -34.59 -15.83 13.20
CA ILE A 358 -33.43 -15.18 13.83
C ILE A 358 -33.05 -13.91 13.07
N GLY A 359 -32.95 -13.99 11.74
CA GLY A 359 -32.60 -12.85 10.89
C GLY A 359 -33.61 -11.70 10.96
N ALA A 360 -34.89 -12.00 11.16
CA ALA A 360 -35.94 -11.00 11.35
C ALA A 360 -35.89 -10.37 12.76
N VAL A 361 -35.90 -11.19 13.81
CA VAL A 361 -35.95 -10.73 15.21
C VAL A 361 -34.70 -9.96 15.63
N LEU A 362 -33.52 -10.43 15.20
CA LEU A 362 -32.26 -9.75 15.47
C LEU A 362 -32.08 -8.52 14.58
N GLU A 363 -32.86 -8.41 13.49
CA GLU A 363 -32.60 -7.54 12.35
C GLU A 363 -31.13 -7.68 11.89
N ALA A 364 -30.71 -8.93 11.68
CA ALA A 364 -29.33 -9.25 11.30
C ALA A 364 -29.05 -8.76 9.88
N ASP A 365 -27.85 -8.19 9.68
CA ASP A 365 -27.38 -7.81 8.34
C ASP A 365 -26.92 -9.04 7.54
N ALA A 366 -26.51 -10.11 8.22
CA ALA A 366 -26.17 -11.40 7.62
C ALA A 366 -26.34 -12.57 8.61
N ILE A 367 -26.54 -13.78 8.07
CA ILE A 367 -26.53 -15.05 8.82
C ILE A 367 -25.27 -15.83 8.46
N GLN A 368 -24.45 -16.14 9.46
CA GLN A 368 -23.26 -16.97 9.31
C GLN A 368 -23.56 -18.43 9.65
N LEU A 369 -23.42 -19.29 8.65
CA LEU A 369 -23.65 -20.72 8.68
C LEU A 369 -22.34 -21.45 8.97
N ASN A 370 -22.21 -21.97 10.19
CA ASN A 370 -20.98 -22.64 10.65
C ASN A 370 -20.97 -24.16 10.39
N GLY A 371 -22.12 -24.76 10.09
CA GLY A 371 -22.31 -26.21 10.03
C GLY A 371 -22.18 -26.81 8.62
N ALA A 372 -22.91 -27.90 8.42
CA ALA A 372 -23.01 -28.64 7.17
C ALA A 372 -24.22 -28.22 6.33
N GLU A 373 -24.77 -27.01 6.57
CA GLU A 373 -25.95 -26.52 5.86
C GLU A 373 -25.72 -26.57 4.33
N PRO A 374 -26.64 -27.19 3.56
CA PRO A 374 -26.46 -27.40 2.14
C PRO A 374 -26.70 -26.11 1.33
N PRO A 375 -26.21 -26.03 0.08
CA PRO A 375 -26.42 -24.86 -0.79
C PRO A 375 -27.90 -24.45 -0.97
N ALA A 376 -28.84 -25.39 -0.88
CA ALA A 376 -30.27 -25.09 -0.95
C ALA A 376 -30.75 -24.17 0.20
N VAL A 377 -30.18 -24.31 1.41
CA VAL A 377 -30.47 -23.41 2.53
C VAL A 377 -29.92 -22.02 2.23
N ILE A 378 -28.69 -21.92 1.71
CA ILE A 378 -28.06 -20.64 1.34
C ILE A 378 -28.93 -19.87 0.34
N ALA A 379 -29.44 -20.56 -0.68
CA ALA A 379 -30.26 -19.95 -1.74
C ALA A 379 -31.64 -19.48 -1.26
N ALA A 380 -32.17 -20.08 -0.18
CA ALA A 380 -33.51 -19.81 0.31
C ALA A 380 -33.55 -18.83 1.51
N LEU A 381 -32.39 -18.40 2.02
CA LEU A 381 -32.31 -17.46 3.14
C LEU A 381 -32.81 -16.07 2.74
N GLU A 382 -33.61 -15.45 3.61
CA GLU A 382 -34.12 -14.09 3.43
C GLU A 382 -33.07 -13.00 3.71
N ARG A 383 -32.00 -13.36 4.45
CA ARG A 383 -30.87 -12.49 4.76
C ARG A 383 -29.61 -12.98 4.06
N PRO A 384 -28.64 -12.09 3.75
CA PRO A 384 -27.35 -12.50 3.18
C PRO A 384 -26.67 -13.62 3.98
N ALA A 385 -26.29 -14.69 3.30
CA ALA A 385 -25.66 -15.85 3.90
C ALA A 385 -24.13 -15.76 3.84
N TRP A 386 -23.45 -16.00 4.96
CA TRP A 386 -21.99 -16.16 5.04
C TRP A 386 -21.69 -17.61 5.41
N LYS A 387 -20.91 -18.32 4.59
CA LYS A 387 -20.63 -19.74 4.81
C LYS A 387 -19.23 -19.93 5.38
N VAL A 388 -19.12 -20.70 6.48
CA VAL A 388 -17.83 -21.15 7.00
C VAL A 388 -17.48 -22.50 6.42
N LEU A 389 -16.22 -22.67 6.00
CA LEU A 389 -15.63 -23.95 5.65
C LEU A 389 -14.41 -24.20 6.51
N HIS A 390 -14.23 -25.45 6.92
CA HIS A 390 -13.23 -25.83 7.91
C HIS A 390 -12.04 -26.51 7.26
N LEU A 391 -10.86 -25.92 7.42
CA LEU A 391 -9.59 -26.52 7.05
C LEU A 391 -9.04 -27.40 8.18
N PRO A 392 -8.24 -28.43 7.88
CA PRO A 392 -7.54 -29.20 8.90
C PRO A 392 -6.64 -28.34 9.81
N ALA A 393 -6.59 -28.68 11.09
CA ALA A 393 -5.68 -28.06 12.04
C ALA A 393 -4.21 -28.41 11.77
N MET A 394 -3.31 -27.50 12.13
CA MET A 394 -1.86 -27.73 12.11
C MET A 394 -1.48 -28.89 13.07
N SER A 395 -1.24 -30.09 12.53
CA SER A 395 -0.72 -31.23 13.28
C SER A 395 0.80 -31.36 13.13
N GLY A 396 1.57 -30.57 13.88
CA GLY A 396 2.99 -30.82 14.17
C GLY A 396 4.00 -30.79 13.00
N GLY A 397 3.60 -30.42 11.79
CA GLY A 397 4.49 -30.31 10.63
C GLY A 397 3.85 -29.51 9.49
N THR A 398 4.66 -29.07 8.51
CA THR A 398 4.16 -28.41 7.29
C THR A 398 3.50 -29.43 6.37
N TYR A 399 2.33 -29.09 5.82
CA TYR A 399 1.71 -29.90 4.78
C TYR A 399 2.64 -30.01 3.56
N GLY A 400 2.93 -31.23 3.13
CA GLY A 400 3.59 -31.44 1.83
C GLY A 400 2.69 -30.97 0.69
N ARG A 401 3.28 -30.66 -0.47
CA ARG A 401 2.55 -30.16 -1.65
C ARG A 401 1.37 -31.06 -2.04
N ALA A 402 1.58 -32.36 -2.15
CA ALA A 402 0.54 -33.32 -2.51
C ALA A 402 -0.63 -33.36 -1.50
N SER A 403 -0.35 -33.19 -0.20
CA SER A 403 -1.39 -33.14 0.82
C SER A 403 -2.15 -31.81 0.80
N THR A 404 -1.46 -30.70 0.50
CA THR A 404 -2.09 -29.39 0.26
C THR A 404 -3.06 -29.46 -0.91
N ASP A 405 -2.62 -30.01 -2.05
CA ASP A 405 -3.42 -30.10 -3.28
C ASP A 405 -4.69 -30.94 -3.04
N ALA A 406 -4.59 -32.05 -2.29
CA ALA A 406 -5.74 -32.89 -1.94
C ALA A 406 -6.78 -32.14 -1.08
N VAL A 407 -6.34 -31.36 -0.09
CA VAL A 407 -7.26 -30.57 0.75
C VAL A 407 -7.92 -29.46 -0.07
N VAL A 408 -7.13 -28.75 -0.89
CA VAL A 408 -7.65 -27.70 -1.78
C VAL A 408 -8.69 -28.26 -2.76
N ALA A 409 -8.43 -29.42 -3.35
CA ALA A 409 -9.35 -30.11 -4.25
C ALA A 409 -10.67 -30.51 -3.57
N GLY A 410 -10.65 -30.79 -2.26
CA GLY A 410 -11.87 -31.06 -1.49
C GLY A 410 -12.67 -29.81 -1.12
N VAL A 411 -12.00 -28.69 -0.85
CA VAL A 411 -12.65 -27.46 -0.32
C VAL A 411 -13.16 -26.54 -1.43
N LEU A 412 -12.43 -26.39 -2.54
CA LEU A 412 -12.82 -25.49 -3.63
C LEU A 412 -14.20 -25.79 -4.23
N PRO A 413 -14.62 -27.05 -4.46
CA PRO A 413 -15.97 -27.35 -4.93
C PRO A 413 -17.05 -26.84 -3.97
N ALA A 414 -16.84 -26.98 -2.66
CA ALA A 414 -17.78 -26.49 -1.64
C ALA A 414 -17.86 -24.96 -1.63
N ILE A 415 -16.71 -24.27 -1.80
CA ILE A 415 -16.67 -22.81 -1.97
C ILE A 415 -17.51 -22.39 -3.18
N ARG A 416 -17.28 -23.03 -4.34
CA ARG A 416 -17.99 -22.71 -5.59
C ARG A 416 -19.49 -22.97 -5.45
N ALA A 417 -19.89 -24.08 -4.84
CA ALA A 417 -21.30 -24.41 -4.60
C ALA A 417 -21.98 -23.38 -3.68
N ALA A 418 -21.33 -22.97 -2.59
CA ALA A 418 -21.85 -21.94 -1.70
C ALA A 418 -21.98 -20.58 -2.40
N ARG A 419 -20.96 -20.18 -3.18
CA ARG A 419 -20.98 -18.94 -3.98
C ARG A 419 -22.11 -18.96 -5.03
N ALA A 420 -22.26 -20.07 -5.75
CA ALA A 420 -23.32 -20.23 -6.75
C ALA A 420 -24.73 -20.17 -6.13
N ALA A 421 -24.87 -20.62 -4.88
CA ALA A 421 -26.11 -20.50 -4.12
C ALA A 421 -26.34 -19.11 -3.50
N GLY A 422 -25.46 -18.14 -3.73
CA GLY A 422 -25.64 -16.76 -3.27
C GLY A 422 -24.91 -16.38 -1.98
N ALA A 423 -23.98 -17.21 -1.47
CA ALA A 423 -23.19 -16.84 -0.29
C ALA A 423 -22.36 -15.56 -0.55
N GLN A 424 -22.61 -14.52 0.25
CA GLN A 424 -21.94 -13.22 0.12
C GLN A 424 -20.48 -13.28 0.56
N ARG A 425 -20.18 -14.08 1.59
CA ARG A 425 -18.82 -14.28 2.11
C ARG A 425 -18.55 -15.75 2.41
N ILE A 426 -17.30 -16.13 2.20
CA ILE A 426 -16.76 -17.44 2.56
C ILE A 426 -15.70 -17.22 3.63
N LEU A 427 -15.86 -17.84 4.79
CA LEU A 427 -14.90 -17.81 5.87
C LEU A 427 -14.15 -19.15 5.91
N LEU A 428 -12.83 -19.10 6.03
CA LEU A 428 -12.00 -20.28 6.29
C LEU A 428 -11.66 -20.32 7.77
N ASP A 429 -12.22 -21.28 8.51
CA ASP A 429 -11.87 -21.56 9.91
C ASP A 429 -11.14 -22.92 9.99
N THR A 430 -10.70 -23.29 11.19
CA THR A 430 -9.94 -24.51 11.44
C THR A 430 -10.80 -25.54 12.19
N SER A 431 -10.82 -26.79 11.71
CA SER A 431 -11.54 -27.91 12.33
C SER A 431 -10.88 -28.41 13.62
N GLY A 432 -11.55 -29.30 14.36
CA GLY A 432 -10.96 -30.04 15.48
C GLY A 432 -11.41 -29.65 16.89
N GLY A 433 -12.49 -28.86 17.03
CA GLY A 433 -13.13 -28.56 18.32
C GLY A 433 -14.43 -29.34 18.55
N PRO A 434 -14.99 -29.30 19.76
CA PRO A 434 -16.27 -29.95 20.10
C PRO A 434 -17.48 -29.32 19.39
N HIS A 435 -17.29 -28.16 18.76
CA HIS A 435 -18.28 -27.44 17.96
C HIS A 435 -17.69 -27.10 16.59
N PRO A 436 -18.50 -26.96 15.53
CA PRO A 436 -18.03 -26.52 14.22
C PRO A 436 -17.61 -25.05 14.25
N GLY A 437 -16.32 -24.83 14.50
CA GLY A 437 -15.64 -23.53 14.53
C GLY A 437 -15.20 -23.08 15.92
N GLY A 438 -14.42 -22.00 15.97
CA GLY A 438 -13.99 -21.39 17.24
C GLY A 438 -12.98 -22.22 18.04
N THR A 439 -12.20 -23.06 17.36
CA THR A 439 -11.16 -23.93 17.94
C THR A 439 -10.01 -23.13 18.56
N GLY A 440 -9.80 -21.89 18.10
CA GLY A 440 -8.66 -21.07 18.50
C GLY A 440 -7.32 -21.55 17.91
N VAL A 441 -7.36 -22.56 17.04
CA VAL A 441 -6.19 -23.14 16.38
C VAL A 441 -6.06 -22.55 14.98
N ARG A 442 -4.83 -22.47 14.48
CA ARG A 442 -4.53 -22.01 13.12
C ARG A 442 -4.43 -23.19 12.15
N SER A 443 -4.89 -22.97 10.92
CA SER A 443 -4.54 -23.80 9.76
C SER A 443 -3.15 -23.46 9.24
N ASP A 444 -2.59 -24.35 8.41
CA ASP A 444 -1.31 -24.14 7.72
C ASP A 444 -1.38 -22.91 6.79
N PRO A 445 -0.42 -21.96 6.87
CA PRO A 445 -0.40 -20.78 6.02
C PRO A 445 -0.27 -21.08 4.52
N GLY A 446 0.46 -22.14 4.15
CA GLY A 446 0.61 -22.58 2.77
C GLY A 446 -0.72 -23.08 2.20
N LEU A 447 -1.48 -23.83 2.99
CA LEU A 447 -2.83 -24.28 2.65
C LEU A 447 -3.80 -23.11 2.50
N VAL A 448 -3.83 -22.18 3.46
CA VAL A 448 -4.66 -20.96 3.39
C VAL A 448 -4.33 -20.16 2.14
N GLY A 449 -3.03 -19.97 1.87
CA GLY A 449 -2.57 -19.28 0.67
C GLY A 449 -2.98 -19.98 -0.63
N ALA A 450 -2.99 -21.31 -0.66
CA ALA A 450 -3.42 -22.08 -1.82
C ALA A 450 -4.92 -21.90 -2.11
N VAL A 451 -5.77 -21.96 -1.09
CA VAL A 451 -7.22 -21.70 -1.26
C VAL A 451 -7.48 -20.25 -1.63
N ALA A 452 -6.82 -19.30 -0.95
CA ALA A 452 -7.05 -17.86 -1.17
C ALA A 452 -6.59 -17.36 -2.55
N ARG A 453 -5.68 -18.06 -3.23
CA ARG A 453 -5.31 -17.74 -4.61
C ARG A 453 -6.40 -18.09 -5.62
N GLU A 454 -7.28 -19.03 -5.27
CA GLU A 454 -8.33 -19.56 -6.13
C GLU A 454 -9.73 -19.01 -5.78
N ALA A 455 -9.92 -18.46 -4.57
CA ALA A 455 -11.21 -17.98 -4.11
C ALA A 455 -11.14 -16.80 -3.12
N ASP A 456 -12.14 -15.91 -3.20
CA ASP A 456 -12.29 -14.78 -2.29
C ASP A 456 -12.76 -15.26 -0.93
N VAL A 457 -11.86 -15.19 0.06
CA VAL A 457 -12.09 -15.72 1.41
C VAL A 457 -11.71 -14.73 2.51
N VAL A 458 -12.43 -14.84 3.62
CA VAL A 458 -12.12 -14.19 4.91
C VAL A 458 -11.43 -15.23 5.80
N LEU A 459 -10.28 -14.91 6.35
CA LEU A 459 -9.52 -15.82 7.19
C LEU A 459 -10.01 -15.76 8.65
N ALA A 460 -10.33 -16.91 9.23
CA ALA A 460 -10.68 -17.08 10.63
C ALA A 460 -9.77 -18.15 11.28
N GLY A 461 -9.91 -18.35 12.59
CA GLY A 461 -9.21 -19.40 13.33
C GLY A 461 -7.84 -18.99 13.87
N GLY A 462 -7.72 -18.89 15.20
CA GLY A 462 -6.44 -18.64 15.88
C GLY A 462 -5.76 -17.28 15.60
N LEU A 463 -6.47 -16.35 14.96
CA LEU A 463 -5.97 -15.00 14.70
C LEU A 463 -5.89 -14.16 15.98
N ASN A 464 -4.89 -13.30 16.08
CA ASN A 464 -4.66 -12.36 17.19
C ASN A 464 -3.79 -11.18 16.71
N PRO A 465 -3.57 -10.14 17.55
CA PRO A 465 -2.76 -8.99 17.15
C PRO A 465 -1.34 -9.33 16.66
N ALA A 466 -0.69 -10.36 17.20
CA ALA A 466 0.67 -10.74 16.82
C ALA A 466 0.77 -11.38 15.42
N ASN A 467 -0.32 -11.94 14.89
CA ASN A 467 -0.27 -12.79 13.70
C ASN A 467 -1.15 -12.33 12.53
N VAL A 468 -2.08 -11.40 12.75
CA VAL A 468 -3.02 -10.95 11.72
C VAL A 468 -2.32 -10.22 10.57
N GLY A 469 -1.37 -9.33 10.88
CA GLY A 469 -0.57 -8.63 9.88
C GLY A 469 0.24 -9.59 8.99
N PRO A 470 1.05 -10.50 9.57
CA PRO A 470 1.76 -11.52 8.82
C PRO A 470 0.85 -12.40 7.94
N ALA A 471 -0.31 -12.82 8.45
CA ALA A 471 -1.25 -13.63 7.68
C ALA A 471 -1.78 -12.90 6.44
N LEU A 472 -2.15 -11.62 6.58
CA LEU A 472 -2.61 -10.77 5.49
C LEU A 472 -1.52 -10.47 4.45
N ARG A 473 -0.25 -10.41 4.87
CA ARG A 473 0.88 -10.22 3.94
C ARG A 473 1.25 -11.51 3.19
N ALA A 474 1.00 -12.67 3.79
CA ALA A 474 1.36 -13.98 3.21
C ALA A 474 0.33 -14.54 2.23
N ALA A 475 -0.95 -14.19 2.37
CA ALA A 475 -2.03 -14.73 1.54
C ALA A 475 -2.99 -13.63 1.04
N PRO A 476 -3.55 -13.77 -0.17
CA PRO A 476 -4.48 -12.80 -0.75
C PRO A 476 -5.90 -12.94 -0.21
N VAL A 477 -6.05 -13.02 1.11
CA VAL A 477 -7.37 -13.05 1.77
C VAL A 477 -7.99 -11.65 1.78
N THR A 478 -9.30 -11.55 1.61
CA THR A 478 -10.01 -10.25 1.48
C THR A 478 -10.47 -9.68 2.82
N GLY A 479 -10.40 -10.49 3.87
CA GLY A 479 -10.72 -10.06 5.23
C GLY A 479 -10.24 -11.04 6.30
N VAL A 480 -10.47 -10.67 7.55
CA VAL A 480 -10.14 -11.46 8.74
C VAL A 480 -11.29 -11.47 9.74
N ASP A 481 -11.41 -12.57 10.49
CA ASP A 481 -12.36 -12.74 11.59
C ASP A 481 -11.63 -13.20 12.86
N VAL A 482 -11.90 -12.53 13.99
CA VAL A 482 -11.27 -12.86 15.27
C VAL A 482 -12.30 -13.11 16.37
N ALA A 483 -12.07 -14.14 17.17
CA ALA A 483 -12.84 -14.42 18.38
C ALA A 483 -11.93 -14.46 19.62
N SER A 484 -11.33 -15.61 19.93
CA SER A 484 -10.52 -15.82 21.15
C SER A 484 -9.25 -14.98 21.24
N GLY A 485 -8.62 -14.63 20.13
CA GLY A 485 -7.35 -13.91 20.14
C GLY A 485 -7.41 -12.47 20.68
N VAL A 486 -8.61 -11.95 20.92
CA VAL A 486 -8.87 -10.62 21.47
C VAL A 486 -9.73 -10.68 22.75
N GLU A 487 -9.81 -11.83 23.40
CA GLU A 487 -10.47 -11.99 24.70
C GLU A 487 -9.52 -11.67 25.86
N GLU A 488 -10.10 -11.29 26.99
CA GLU A 488 -9.42 -11.31 28.28
C GLU A 488 -9.02 -12.76 28.66
N PRO A 489 -8.05 -12.93 29.56
CA PRO A 489 -7.76 -14.25 30.13
C PRO A 489 -9.04 -14.92 30.63
N ARG A 490 -9.27 -16.18 30.27
CA ARG A 490 -10.51 -16.88 30.62
C ARG A 490 -10.54 -17.20 32.11
N THR A 491 -11.64 -16.81 32.75
CA THR A 491 -12.02 -17.29 34.08
C THR A 491 -12.94 -18.50 33.94
N ALA A 492 -12.67 -19.57 34.70
CA ALA A 492 -13.50 -20.78 34.64
C ALA A 492 -14.93 -20.49 35.11
N GLY A 493 -15.93 -20.91 34.34
CA GLY A 493 -17.35 -20.71 34.65
C GLY A 493 -17.92 -19.36 34.22
N GLU A 494 -17.09 -18.42 33.75
CA GLU A 494 -17.54 -17.12 33.26
C GLU A 494 -17.54 -17.07 31.72
N ARG A 495 -18.49 -16.31 31.17
CA ARG A 495 -18.56 -16.07 29.72
C ARG A 495 -17.35 -15.20 29.31
N PRO A 496 -16.61 -15.52 28.24
CA PRO A 496 -15.48 -14.72 27.80
C PRO A 496 -15.88 -13.30 27.42
N VAL A 497 -15.06 -12.32 27.78
CA VAL A 497 -15.23 -10.90 27.47
C VAL A 497 -14.11 -10.43 26.54
N LYS A 498 -14.42 -9.44 25.69
CA LYS A 498 -13.44 -8.85 24.75
C LYS A 498 -12.54 -7.85 25.47
N ASP A 499 -11.24 -7.96 25.25
CA ASP A 499 -10.24 -6.99 25.70
C ASP A 499 -10.20 -5.83 24.69
N ALA A 500 -10.57 -4.63 25.15
CA ALA A 500 -10.69 -3.45 24.29
C ALA A 500 -9.37 -3.07 23.61
N PHE A 501 -8.24 -3.25 24.30
CA PHE A 501 -6.91 -2.98 23.74
C PHE A 501 -6.56 -3.99 22.65
N LYS A 502 -6.77 -5.29 22.89
CA LYS A 502 -6.50 -6.33 21.88
C LYS A 502 -7.41 -6.18 20.66
N VAL A 503 -8.68 -5.82 20.84
CA VAL A 503 -9.60 -5.52 19.73
C VAL A 503 -9.08 -4.36 18.89
N ALA A 504 -8.74 -3.23 19.52
CA ALA A 504 -8.19 -2.07 18.82
C ALA A 504 -6.90 -2.41 18.07
N LEU A 505 -5.97 -3.10 18.74
CA LEU A 505 -4.69 -3.48 18.15
C LEU A 505 -4.87 -4.46 16.98
N PHE A 506 -5.76 -5.44 17.11
CA PHE A 506 -6.08 -6.37 16.02
C PHE A 506 -6.57 -5.63 14.77
N VAL A 507 -7.55 -4.73 14.93
CA VAL A 507 -8.09 -3.95 13.81
C VAL A 507 -6.99 -3.09 13.18
N LYS A 508 -6.16 -2.43 14.00
CA LYS A 508 -5.02 -1.65 13.50
C LYS A 508 -4.04 -2.49 12.68
N ARG A 509 -3.56 -3.61 13.23
CA ARG A 509 -2.60 -4.49 12.55
C ARG A 509 -3.18 -5.06 11.26
N ALA A 510 -4.47 -5.38 11.24
CA ALA A 510 -5.16 -5.82 10.02
C ALA A 510 -5.20 -4.71 8.96
N ARG A 511 -5.65 -3.50 9.32
CA ARG A 511 -5.78 -2.37 8.39
C ARG A 511 -4.43 -1.87 7.86
N ASP A 512 -3.39 -1.89 8.69
CA ASP A 512 -2.05 -1.40 8.32
C ASP A 512 -1.22 -2.44 7.53
N ALA A 513 -1.64 -3.72 7.51
CA ALA A 513 -0.82 -4.83 7.00
C ALA A 513 -0.32 -4.66 5.55
N ARG A 514 -1.14 -4.01 4.71
CA ARG A 514 -0.92 -3.91 3.25
C ARG A 514 -0.76 -2.47 2.75
N ILE A 515 -0.83 -1.49 3.65
CA ILE A 515 -0.60 -0.07 3.32
C ILE A 515 0.84 0.10 2.84
N ASP A 516 1.03 0.91 1.80
CA ASP A 516 2.32 1.15 1.14
C ASP A 516 3.01 -0.14 0.64
N ARG A 517 2.23 -1.20 0.35
CA ARG A 517 2.76 -2.45 -0.21
C ARG A 517 2.00 -2.80 -1.49
N PRO A 518 2.18 -2.02 -2.58
CA PRO A 518 1.35 -2.12 -3.77
C PRO A 518 1.49 -3.47 -4.49
N ASN A 519 2.60 -4.16 -4.31
CA ASN A 519 2.89 -5.41 -4.99
C ASN A 519 2.38 -6.66 -4.25
N LEU A 520 1.80 -6.52 -3.04
CA LEU A 520 1.13 -7.64 -2.39
C LEU A 520 -0.18 -7.98 -3.10
N ALA A 521 -0.42 -9.26 -3.32
CA ALA A 521 -1.70 -9.76 -3.77
C ALA A 521 -2.73 -9.62 -2.64
N ILE A 522 -3.87 -8.99 -2.95
CA ILE A 522 -4.91 -8.67 -1.96
C ILE A 522 -6.19 -9.50 -2.11
N ARG A 523 -6.29 -10.24 -3.23
CA ARG A 523 -7.41 -11.09 -3.62
C ARG A 523 -6.92 -12.13 -4.65
N PRO A 524 -7.62 -13.27 -4.81
CA PRO A 524 -7.37 -14.23 -5.88
C PRO A 524 -7.29 -13.57 -7.25
N VAL A 525 -6.51 -14.18 -8.14
CA VAL A 525 -6.42 -13.77 -9.53
C VAL A 525 -6.75 -15.01 -10.36
N SER A 526 -7.93 -15.05 -10.96
CA SER A 526 -8.45 -16.23 -11.67
C SER A 526 -7.90 -16.36 -13.09
N VAL A 527 -6.58 -16.21 -13.24
CA VAL A 527 -5.85 -16.42 -14.49
C VAL A 527 -4.53 -17.11 -14.17
N HIS A 528 -3.89 -17.68 -15.19
CA HIS A 528 -2.63 -18.36 -14.99
C HIS A 528 -1.56 -17.43 -14.37
N PRO A 529 -0.82 -17.86 -13.33
CA PRO A 529 0.13 -17.01 -12.62
C PRO A 529 1.18 -16.37 -13.52
N GLY A 530 1.55 -17.02 -14.63
CA GLY A 530 2.53 -16.50 -15.58
C GLY A 530 2.08 -15.29 -16.41
N LEU A 531 0.79 -14.96 -16.37
CA LEU A 531 0.27 -13.73 -16.96
C LEU A 531 0.37 -12.53 -16.00
N VAL A 532 0.54 -12.81 -14.71
CA VAL A 532 0.52 -11.81 -13.62
C VAL A 532 1.92 -11.49 -13.14
N GLU A 533 2.77 -12.51 -12.98
CA GLU A 533 4.15 -12.37 -12.48
C GLU A 533 5.14 -13.18 -13.31
N ALA A 534 6.35 -12.65 -13.47
CA ALA A 534 7.48 -13.37 -14.04
C ALA A 534 7.93 -14.54 -13.14
N ASP A 535 8.51 -15.58 -13.73
CA ASP A 535 9.26 -16.60 -12.98
C ASP A 535 10.62 -16.04 -12.50
N ALA A 536 11.39 -16.84 -11.77
CA ALA A 536 12.71 -16.46 -11.27
C ALA A 536 13.75 -16.15 -12.37
N ARG A 537 13.47 -16.49 -13.63
CA ARG A 537 14.30 -16.16 -14.80
C ARG A 537 13.75 -14.95 -15.56
N GLY A 538 12.75 -14.27 -15.01
CA GLY A 538 12.13 -13.12 -15.65
C GLY A 538 11.17 -13.48 -16.78
N ARG A 539 10.58 -14.69 -16.77
CA ARG A 539 9.75 -15.18 -17.88
C ARG A 539 8.25 -15.19 -17.61
N TRP A 540 7.49 -14.79 -18.62
CA TRP A 540 6.04 -14.57 -18.64
C TRP A 540 5.34 -15.52 -19.61
N GLY A 541 4.02 -15.65 -19.47
CA GLY A 541 3.17 -16.50 -20.31
C GLY A 541 2.76 -17.80 -19.64
N MET A 542 1.86 -18.52 -20.29
CA MET A 542 1.44 -19.86 -19.89
C MET A 542 2.66 -20.79 -19.86
N GLU A 543 3.43 -20.78 -20.94
CA GLU A 543 4.62 -21.62 -21.16
C GLU A 543 5.95 -20.98 -20.72
N ARG A 544 5.91 -19.76 -20.13
CA ARG A 544 7.11 -19.02 -19.69
C ARG A 544 8.08 -18.70 -20.84
N ASP A 545 7.51 -18.25 -21.95
CA ASP A 545 8.17 -18.07 -23.23
C ASP A 545 8.66 -16.64 -23.48
N PHE A 546 8.06 -15.63 -22.86
CA PHE A 546 8.42 -14.23 -23.06
C PHE A 546 9.24 -13.67 -21.90
N GLY A 547 10.10 -12.67 -22.13
CA GLY A 547 10.93 -12.03 -21.12
C GLY A 547 12.36 -12.53 -21.12
N GLY A 548 12.92 -12.84 -19.95
CA GLY A 548 14.29 -13.32 -19.80
C GLY A 548 15.36 -12.22 -19.74
N ARG A 549 16.62 -12.63 -19.86
CA ARG A 549 17.82 -11.78 -19.87
C ARG A 549 18.69 -12.13 -21.07
N TYR A 550 18.39 -11.55 -22.21
CA TYR A 550 19.12 -11.77 -23.47
C TYR A 550 20.14 -10.65 -23.69
N VAL A 551 21.09 -10.52 -22.77
CA VAL A 551 22.12 -9.46 -22.77
C VAL A 551 23.52 -10.07 -22.78
N PRO A 552 24.56 -9.28 -23.13
CA PRO A 552 25.95 -9.71 -22.95
C PRO A 552 26.25 -10.00 -21.47
N GLU A 553 27.14 -10.97 -21.22
CA GLU A 553 27.56 -11.38 -19.87
C GLU A 553 28.00 -10.20 -19.00
N THR A 554 28.66 -9.21 -19.60
CA THR A 554 29.11 -7.98 -18.92
C THR A 554 28.01 -7.17 -18.22
N LEU A 555 26.73 -7.34 -18.60
CA LEU A 555 25.58 -6.69 -17.96
C LEU A 555 24.91 -7.54 -16.88
N MET A 556 25.23 -8.82 -16.77
CA MET A 556 24.54 -9.73 -15.84
C MET A 556 24.70 -9.31 -14.39
N GLY A 557 25.92 -8.95 -13.96
CA GLY A 557 26.16 -8.45 -12.60
C GLY A 557 25.38 -7.17 -12.28
N ALA A 558 25.18 -6.29 -13.26
CA ALA A 558 24.36 -5.08 -13.11
C ALA A 558 22.88 -5.42 -12.89
N LEU A 559 22.37 -6.35 -13.68
CA LEU A 559 20.98 -6.79 -13.62
C LEU A 559 20.68 -7.57 -12.34
N GLU A 560 21.61 -8.39 -11.86
CA GLU A 560 21.50 -9.09 -10.58
C GLU A 560 21.54 -8.12 -9.39
N GLN A 561 22.41 -7.10 -9.45
CA GLN A 561 22.41 -6.02 -8.47
C GLN A 561 21.07 -5.26 -8.47
N LEU A 562 20.56 -4.94 -9.66
CA LEU A 562 19.28 -4.26 -9.83
C LEU A 562 18.11 -5.11 -9.32
N GLU A 563 18.08 -6.40 -9.64
CA GLU A 563 17.06 -7.34 -9.15
C GLU A 563 17.10 -7.44 -7.64
N SER A 564 18.27 -7.69 -7.06
CA SER A 564 18.43 -7.82 -5.61
C SER A 564 18.00 -6.55 -4.88
N ALA A 565 18.38 -5.38 -5.40
CA ALA A 565 17.98 -4.10 -4.84
C ALA A 565 16.47 -3.87 -4.99
N TYR A 566 15.89 -4.25 -6.13
CA TYR A 566 14.45 -4.15 -6.35
C TYR A 566 13.66 -5.08 -5.42
N ASP A 567 14.05 -6.35 -5.30
CA ASP A 567 13.40 -7.32 -4.42
C ASP A 567 13.42 -6.88 -2.96
N ALA A 568 14.53 -6.28 -2.52
CA ALA A 568 14.65 -5.69 -1.19
C ALA A 568 13.67 -4.54 -0.94
N ILE A 569 13.31 -3.75 -1.97
CA ILE A 569 12.37 -2.63 -1.84
C ILE A 569 10.94 -2.96 -2.28
N ARG A 570 10.74 -4.07 -3.01
CA ARG A 570 9.47 -4.43 -3.65
C ARG A 570 8.31 -4.48 -2.66
N HIS A 571 8.60 -4.89 -1.43
CA HIS A 571 7.66 -4.94 -0.31
C HIS A 571 8.09 -4.05 0.87
N ASP A 572 9.13 -3.22 0.73
CA ASP A 572 9.54 -2.25 1.77
C ASP A 572 8.56 -1.06 1.76
N PRO A 573 7.69 -0.94 2.78
CA PRO A 573 6.70 0.13 2.82
C PRO A 573 7.34 1.52 2.91
N ARG A 574 8.61 1.65 3.35
CA ARG A 574 9.31 2.94 3.39
C ARG A 574 9.53 3.50 1.99
N PHE A 575 10.01 2.67 1.07
CA PHE A 575 10.27 3.08 -0.32
C PHE A 575 8.96 3.55 -0.98
N TRP A 576 7.90 2.76 -0.84
CA TRP A 576 6.61 3.08 -1.45
C TRP A 576 5.93 4.28 -0.80
N ALA A 577 6.06 4.47 0.52
CA ALA A 577 5.57 5.68 1.18
C ALA A 577 6.30 6.95 0.70
N GLN A 578 7.62 6.86 0.49
CA GLN A 578 8.42 7.96 -0.05
C GLN A 578 8.07 8.25 -1.51
N LEU A 579 7.99 7.22 -2.36
CA LEU A 579 7.56 7.37 -3.75
C LEU A 579 6.15 7.95 -3.83
N ARG A 580 5.23 7.48 -2.99
CA ARG A 580 3.87 8.01 -2.91
C ARG A 580 3.83 9.50 -2.61
N GLU A 581 4.67 9.98 -1.69
CA GLU A 581 4.78 11.42 -1.42
C GLU A 581 5.23 12.20 -2.65
N LEU A 582 6.26 11.72 -3.36
CA LEU A 582 6.72 12.36 -4.59
C LEU A 582 5.60 12.36 -5.65
N LEU A 583 4.88 11.24 -5.77
CA LEU A 583 3.78 11.15 -6.72
C LEU A 583 2.63 12.10 -6.37
N GLU A 584 2.28 12.25 -5.10
CA GLU A 584 1.17 13.12 -4.65
C GLU A 584 1.55 14.60 -4.68
N ARG A 585 2.68 14.97 -4.09
CA ARG A 585 3.06 16.37 -3.88
C ARG A 585 3.82 16.99 -5.05
N PHE A 586 4.50 16.17 -5.84
CA PHE A 586 5.31 16.65 -6.95
C PHE A 586 4.73 16.23 -8.30
N ALA A 587 4.34 14.97 -8.48
CA ALA A 587 3.76 14.52 -9.75
C ALA A 587 2.27 14.86 -9.94
N GLY A 588 1.56 15.23 -8.87
CA GLY A 588 0.14 15.63 -8.93
C GLY A 588 -0.86 14.47 -8.94
N ARG A 589 -0.52 13.33 -8.34
CA ARG A 589 -1.42 12.17 -8.21
C ARG A 589 -2.40 12.32 -7.02
N PRO A 590 -3.57 11.65 -7.06
CA PRO A 590 -4.11 10.88 -8.19
C PRO A 590 -4.48 11.78 -9.37
N THR A 591 -4.27 11.29 -10.59
CA THR A 591 -4.72 11.99 -11.80
C THR A 591 -6.23 11.88 -11.94
N ALA A 592 -6.86 12.86 -12.58
CA ALA A 592 -8.31 12.91 -12.74
C ALA A 592 -8.86 11.72 -13.57
N LEU A 593 -10.09 11.33 -13.26
CA LEU A 593 -10.92 10.46 -14.10
C LEU A 593 -12.03 11.33 -14.70
N TYR A 594 -12.05 11.49 -16.03
CA TYR A 594 -12.95 12.41 -16.72
C TYR A 594 -13.95 11.65 -17.60
N ARG A 595 -15.24 11.95 -17.46
CA ARG A 595 -16.30 11.39 -18.31
C ARG A 595 -16.44 12.21 -19.60
N ALA A 596 -16.19 11.60 -20.75
CA ALA A 596 -16.12 12.25 -22.06
C ALA A 596 -17.34 11.89 -22.93
N ASP A 597 -18.49 12.49 -22.62
CA ASP A 597 -19.76 12.15 -23.27
C ASP A 597 -19.80 12.54 -24.77
N ARG A 598 -19.19 13.67 -25.16
CA ARG A 598 -19.21 14.15 -26.56
C ARG A 598 -18.29 13.31 -27.44
N LEU A 599 -17.14 12.89 -26.90
CA LEU A 599 -16.24 11.96 -27.55
C LEU A 599 -16.86 10.56 -27.66
N ALA A 600 -17.60 10.11 -26.64
CA ALA A 600 -18.33 8.85 -26.71
C ALA A 600 -19.36 8.86 -27.86
N GLU A 601 -20.10 9.95 -28.02
CA GLU A 601 -21.04 10.11 -29.14
C GLU A 601 -20.32 10.06 -30.51
N ALA A 602 -19.22 10.80 -30.66
CA ALA A 602 -18.41 10.80 -31.88
C ALA A 602 -17.86 9.39 -32.21
N ALA A 603 -17.35 8.67 -31.21
CA ALA A 603 -16.85 7.31 -31.37
C ALA A 603 -17.98 6.32 -31.73
N ALA A 604 -19.19 6.50 -31.18
CA ALA A 604 -20.35 5.68 -31.51
C ALA A 604 -20.81 5.89 -32.97
N VAL A 605 -20.76 7.14 -33.47
CA VAL A 605 -21.06 7.45 -34.89
C VAL A 605 -20.06 6.75 -35.80
N GLU A 606 -18.77 6.82 -35.49
CA GLU A 606 -17.75 6.19 -36.32
C GLU A 606 -17.84 4.66 -36.25
N ALA A 607 -18.10 4.08 -35.08
CA ALA A 607 -18.31 2.64 -34.93
C ALA A 607 -19.48 2.14 -35.79
N ARG A 608 -20.59 2.90 -35.86
CA ARG A 608 -21.73 2.56 -36.74
C ARG A 608 -21.34 2.56 -38.21
N ARG A 609 -20.59 3.58 -38.66
CA ARG A 609 -20.10 3.66 -40.04
C ARG A 609 -19.18 2.50 -40.40
N LEU A 610 -18.28 2.12 -39.48
CA LEU A 610 -17.39 0.98 -39.68
C LEU A 610 -18.16 -0.34 -39.78
N ALA A 611 -19.15 -0.55 -38.89
CA ALA A 611 -20.01 -1.72 -38.95
C ALA A 611 -20.80 -1.81 -40.28
N GLU A 612 -21.36 -0.69 -40.76
CA GLU A 612 -22.08 -0.61 -42.04
C GLU A 612 -21.17 -0.95 -43.24
N ARG A 613 -19.93 -0.44 -43.26
CA ARG A 613 -18.96 -0.74 -44.33
C ARG A 613 -18.52 -2.20 -44.33
N ALA A 614 -18.27 -2.78 -43.16
CA ALA A 614 -17.92 -4.19 -43.04
C ALA A 614 -19.05 -5.09 -43.55
N MET A 615 -20.31 -4.68 -43.34
CA MET A 615 -21.49 -5.37 -43.85
C MET A 615 -21.68 -5.24 -45.37
N SER A 616 -21.30 -4.13 -46.01
CA SER A 616 -21.47 -4.01 -47.48
C SER A 616 -20.47 -4.88 -48.26
N ALA A 617 -19.41 -5.37 -47.61
CA ALA A 617 -18.41 -6.27 -48.20
C ALA A 617 -18.75 -7.76 -48.04
N ALA A 618 -19.67 -8.12 -47.13
CA ALA A 618 -20.12 -9.49 -46.87
C ALA A 618 -21.59 -9.65 -47.30
N SER A 619 -21.93 -10.66 -48.11
CA SER A 619 -23.30 -10.84 -48.60
C SER A 619 -24.32 -10.93 -47.45
N ALA A 620 -25.44 -10.25 -47.66
CA ALA A 620 -26.51 -10.07 -46.70
C ALA A 620 -27.14 -11.40 -46.22
N ALA A 621 -26.89 -11.78 -44.96
CA ALA A 621 -27.80 -12.57 -44.14
C ALA A 621 -27.42 -12.50 -42.64
N GLY A 622 -28.19 -11.71 -41.86
CA GLY A 622 -28.34 -11.92 -40.41
C GLY A 622 -27.67 -10.91 -39.48
N HIS A 623 -28.52 -10.11 -38.81
CA HIS A 623 -28.27 -9.26 -37.63
C HIS A 623 -27.67 -7.87 -37.87
N ARG A 624 -28.57 -6.88 -38.02
CA ARG A 624 -28.29 -5.47 -37.68
C ARG A 624 -27.90 -5.40 -36.20
N GLN A 625 -26.62 -5.36 -35.86
CA GLN A 625 -26.21 -5.13 -34.47
C GLN A 625 -25.87 -3.66 -34.29
N ALA A 626 -26.79 -2.93 -33.65
CA ALA A 626 -26.57 -1.56 -33.25
C ALA A 626 -25.42 -1.48 -32.23
N VAL A 627 -24.50 -0.52 -32.45
CA VAL A 627 -23.46 -0.15 -31.48
C VAL A 627 -24.17 0.18 -30.15
N PRO A 628 -23.86 -0.52 -29.05
CA PRO A 628 -24.50 -0.29 -27.76
C PRO A 628 -24.22 1.11 -27.24
N SER A 629 -25.11 1.66 -26.40
CA SER A 629 -24.77 2.84 -25.62
C SER A 629 -23.65 2.52 -24.63
N PHE A 630 -22.75 3.47 -24.41
CA PHE A 630 -21.64 3.34 -23.48
C PHE A 630 -21.27 4.70 -22.88
N ARG A 631 -20.54 4.66 -21.77
CA ARG A 631 -19.93 5.84 -21.13
C ARG A 631 -18.42 5.71 -21.23
N LEU A 632 -17.77 6.76 -21.72
CA LEU A 632 -16.32 6.82 -21.88
C LEU A 632 -15.70 7.59 -20.73
N TYR A 633 -14.72 6.98 -20.08
CA TYR A 633 -13.92 7.58 -19.02
C TYR A 633 -12.45 7.65 -19.45
N LEU A 634 -11.85 8.84 -19.35
CA LEU A 634 -10.45 9.10 -19.65
C LEU A 634 -9.66 9.14 -18.34
N LYS A 635 -8.63 8.29 -18.22
CA LYS A 635 -7.66 8.34 -17.11
C LYS A 635 -6.55 9.34 -17.47
N ARG A 636 -6.61 10.54 -16.89
CA ARG A 636 -5.92 11.77 -17.32
C ARG A 636 -4.43 11.85 -16.92
N GLU A 637 -3.60 10.94 -17.44
CA GLU A 637 -2.14 10.98 -17.20
C GLU A 637 -1.44 12.15 -17.90
N ASP A 638 -2.12 12.84 -18.81
CA ASP A 638 -1.71 14.12 -19.39
C ASP A 638 -1.55 15.25 -18.37
N LEU A 639 -2.27 15.16 -17.25
CA LEU A 639 -2.21 16.13 -16.15
C LEU A 639 -1.08 15.85 -15.16
N ALA A 640 -0.45 14.69 -15.23
CA ALA A 640 0.71 14.39 -14.39
C ALA A 640 1.83 15.40 -14.68
N HIS A 641 2.65 15.73 -13.68
CA HIS A 641 3.83 16.57 -13.90
C HIS A 641 4.68 16.02 -15.05
N THR A 642 5.34 16.91 -15.77
CA THR A 642 6.01 16.69 -17.08
C THR A 642 5.08 16.43 -18.28
N GLY A 643 3.86 15.94 -18.06
CA GLY A 643 2.78 15.84 -19.06
C GLY A 643 2.46 14.44 -19.57
N ALA A 644 2.95 13.40 -18.90
CA ALA A 644 2.70 12.02 -19.27
C ALA A 644 2.92 11.07 -18.09
N HIS A 645 2.40 9.84 -18.23
CA HIS A 645 2.63 8.71 -17.32
C HIS A 645 4.11 8.40 -17.01
N LYS A 646 5.06 8.87 -17.83
CA LYS A 646 6.51 8.58 -17.68
C LYS A 646 7.10 9.05 -16.35
N ILE A 647 6.54 10.09 -15.74
CA ILE A 647 7.01 10.60 -14.45
C ILE A 647 6.89 9.59 -13.31
N ASN A 648 5.91 8.68 -13.38
CA ASN A 648 5.74 7.61 -12.38
C ASN A 648 6.97 6.70 -12.32
N ASN A 649 7.39 6.22 -13.49
CA ASN A 649 8.55 5.36 -13.66
C ASN A 649 9.86 6.10 -13.32
N ALA A 650 10.02 7.32 -13.82
CA ALA A 650 11.24 8.09 -13.62
C ALA A 650 11.51 8.39 -12.14
N LEU A 651 10.50 8.82 -11.38
CA LEU A 651 10.63 9.06 -9.93
C LEU A 651 10.98 7.78 -9.17
N GLY A 652 10.32 6.66 -9.49
CA GLY A 652 10.57 5.38 -8.84
C GLY A 652 11.99 4.86 -9.08
N GLN A 653 12.43 4.84 -10.35
CA GLN A 653 13.77 4.36 -10.68
C GLN A 653 14.87 5.32 -10.21
N ALA A 654 14.67 6.63 -10.27
CA ALA A 654 15.63 7.60 -9.73
C ALA A 654 15.75 7.49 -8.19
N LEU A 655 14.66 7.18 -7.49
CA LEU A 655 14.71 6.87 -6.06
C LEU A 655 15.45 5.56 -5.79
N LEU A 656 15.25 4.53 -6.64
CA LEU A 656 16.00 3.27 -6.58
C LEU A 656 17.50 3.48 -6.84
N THR A 657 17.90 4.42 -7.70
CA THR A 657 19.32 4.79 -7.94
C THR A 657 20.05 5.09 -6.62
N ARG A 658 19.41 5.84 -5.72
CA ARG A 658 19.99 6.14 -4.39
C ARG A 658 20.16 4.90 -3.53
N ARG A 659 19.22 3.94 -3.61
CA ARG A 659 19.32 2.66 -2.89
C ARG A 659 20.39 1.73 -3.46
N LEU A 660 20.63 1.81 -4.77
CA LEU A 660 21.73 1.11 -5.43
C LEU A 660 23.11 1.73 -5.12
N GLY A 661 23.18 2.89 -4.47
CA GLY A 661 24.42 3.61 -4.22
C GLY A 661 25.07 4.17 -5.48
N LYS A 662 24.31 4.33 -6.57
CA LYS A 662 24.80 4.83 -7.86
C LYS A 662 24.78 6.36 -7.86
N SER A 663 25.78 6.96 -8.49
CA SER A 663 25.99 8.42 -8.52
C SER A 663 25.65 9.05 -9.86
N ARG A 664 25.24 8.27 -10.87
CA ARG A 664 24.90 8.75 -12.20
C ARG A 664 23.69 7.99 -12.76
N VAL A 665 22.85 8.71 -13.50
CA VAL A 665 21.72 8.16 -14.25
C VAL A 665 21.92 8.36 -15.74
N ILE A 666 21.60 7.32 -16.52
CA ILE A 666 21.42 7.44 -17.96
C ILE A 666 20.00 7.03 -18.36
N ALA A 667 19.53 7.56 -19.50
CA ALA A 667 18.28 7.16 -20.12
C ALA A 667 18.35 7.36 -21.64
N GLU A 668 17.44 6.71 -22.36
CA GLU A 668 17.17 6.90 -23.78
C GLU A 668 15.92 7.79 -23.98
N THR A 669 15.75 8.40 -25.15
CA THR A 669 14.45 8.96 -25.51
C THR A 669 14.26 9.12 -27.01
N GLY A 670 13.02 8.93 -27.49
CA GLY A 670 12.58 9.27 -28.86
C GLY A 670 11.81 10.57 -28.83
N ALA A 671 10.50 10.53 -28.52
CA ALA A 671 9.64 11.72 -28.38
C ALA A 671 10.10 12.76 -27.32
N GLY A 672 11.11 12.46 -26.51
CA GLY A 672 11.64 13.36 -25.47
C GLY A 672 10.94 13.28 -24.11
N GLN A 673 9.74 12.70 -24.01
CA GLN A 673 8.97 12.66 -22.76
C GLN A 673 9.66 11.84 -21.65
N HIS A 674 10.24 10.68 -21.98
CA HIS A 674 11.00 9.89 -21.00
C HIS A 674 12.28 10.61 -20.55
N GLY A 675 12.98 11.23 -21.50
CA GLY A 675 14.17 12.03 -21.20
C GLY A 675 13.86 13.21 -20.27
N VAL A 676 12.79 13.96 -20.55
CA VAL A 676 12.31 15.05 -19.68
C VAL A 676 11.90 14.53 -18.30
N ALA A 677 11.17 13.41 -18.22
CA ALA A 677 10.78 12.81 -16.95
C ALA A 677 12.00 12.38 -16.11
N THR A 678 12.98 11.73 -16.74
CA THR A 678 14.22 11.30 -16.08
C THR A 678 15.06 12.50 -15.64
N ALA A 679 15.25 13.50 -16.49
CA ALA A 679 15.94 14.74 -16.15
C ALA A 679 15.27 15.45 -14.98
N THR A 680 13.92 15.49 -14.96
CA THR A 680 13.14 16.10 -13.87
C THR A 680 13.36 15.35 -12.55
N ALA A 681 13.26 14.03 -12.56
CA ALA A 681 13.46 13.21 -11.36
C ALA A 681 14.91 13.32 -10.85
N CYS A 682 15.89 13.35 -11.75
CA CYS A 682 17.30 13.51 -11.41
C CYS A 682 17.60 14.90 -10.83
N ALA A 683 17.05 15.97 -11.41
CA ALA A 683 17.19 17.31 -10.87
C ALA A 683 16.62 17.42 -9.45
N LEU A 684 15.42 16.86 -9.23
CA LEU A 684 14.78 16.82 -7.90
C LEU A 684 15.62 16.05 -6.87
N LEU A 685 16.27 14.98 -7.29
CA LEU A 685 17.06 14.10 -6.42
C LEU A 685 18.57 14.41 -6.44
N GLY A 686 19.00 15.50 -7.08
CA GLY A 686 20.41 15.88 -7.16
C GLY A 686 21.31 14.82 -7.81
N LEU A 687 20.81 14.12 -8.84
CA LEU A 687 21.55 13.10 -9.57
C LEU A 687 22.02 13.64 -10.93
N PRO A 688 23.29 13.47 -11.31
CA PRO A 688 23.77 13.67 -12.68
C PRO A 688 22.98 12.80 -13.67
N CYS A 689 22.53 13.40 -14.78
CA CYS A 689 21.69 12.75 -15.78
C CYS A 689 22.25 12.94 -17.19
N VAL A 690 22.36 11.84 -17.94
CA VAL A 690 22.68 11.86 -19.38
C VAL A 690 21.55 11.18 -20.15
N VAL A 691 21.01 11.86 -21.16
CA VAL A 691 19.95 11.34 -22.01
C VAL A 691 20.49 11.16 -23.43
N PHE A 692 20.41 9.92 -23.93
CA PHE A 692 20.72 9.59 -25.32
C PHE A 692 19.47 9.79 -26.18
N MET A 693 19.63 10.48 -27.31
CA MET A 693 18.52 10.79 -28.21
C MET A 693 19.02 10.79 -29.65
N GLY A 694 18.28 10.14 -30.54
CA GLY A 694 18.61 10.10 -31.97
C GLY A 694 18.63 11.50 -32.59
N GLU A 695 19.55 11.76 -33.52
CA GLU A 695 19.70 13.08 -34.14
C GLU A 695 18.42 13.56 -34.85
N GLU A 696 17.71 12.64 -35.51
CA GLU A 696 16.45 12.95 -36.17
C GLU A 696 15.34 13.28 -35.15
N ASP A 697 15.33 12.58 -34.01
CA ASP A 697 14.41 12.88 -32.92
C ASP A 697 14.74 14.22 -32.23
N ILE A 698 16.03 14.55 -32.04
CA ILE A 698 16.47 15.86 -31.54
C ILE A 698 15.93 16.99 -32.41
N ARG A 699 16.00 16.83 -33.73
CA ARG A 699 15.48 17.80 -34.69
C ARG A 699 13.95 17.94 -34.59
N ARG A 700 13.23 16.82 -34.51
CA ARG A 700 11.75 16.79 -34.41
C ARG A 700 11.21 17.30 -33.08
N GLN A 701 11.98 17.15 -31.99
CA GLN A 701 11.54 17.38 -30.61
C GLN A 701 12.42 18.41 -29.88
N ALA A 702 12.90 19.42 -30.61
CA ALA A 702 13.75 20.49 -30.06
C ALA A 702 13.24 21.12 -28.76
N PRO A 703 11.92 21.35 -28.55
CA PRO A 703 11.41 21.85 -27.27
C PRO A 703 11.71 20.92 -26.08
N ASN A 704 11.62 19.60 -26.25
CA ASN A 704 11.94 18.65 -25.17
C ASN A 704 13.45 18.58 -24.91
N VAL A 705 14.29 18.71 -25.94
CA VAL A 705 15.75 18.82 -25.77
C VAL A 705 16.12 20.04 -24.93
N LEU A 706 15.51 21.19 -25.20
CA LEU A 706 15.71 22.40 -24.41
C LEU A 706 15.27 22.21 -22.95
N ARG A 707 14.12 21.57 -22.72
CA ARG A 707 13.62 21.25 -21.36
C ARG A 707 14.60 20.35 -20.60
N MET A 708 15.14 19.32 -21.22
CA MET A 708 16.13 18.43 -20.59
C MET A 708 17.39 19.19 -20.18
N ARG A 709 17.94 20.03 -21.06
CA ARG A 709 19.11 20.85 -20.76
C ARG A 709 18.85 21.87 -19.65
N ALA A 710 17.67 22.50 -19.64
CA ALA A 710 17.26 23.43 -18.60
C ALA A 710 17.12 22.77 -17.22
N LEU A 711 16.80 21.47 -17.19
CA LEU A 711 16.77 20.64 -15.98
C LEU A 711 18.17 20.14 -15.57
N GLY A 712 19.23 20.50 -16.30
CA GLY A 712 20.61 20.13 -16.01
C GLY A 712 21.06 18.78 -16.56
N ALA A 713 20.27 18.14 -17.43
CA ALA A 713 20.68 16.91 -18.09
C ALA A 713 21.57 17.17 -19.31
N GLU A 714 22.58 16.32 -19.50
CA GLU A 714 23.35 16.24 -20.74
C GLU A 714 22.51 15.50 -21.80
N VAL A 715 22.32 16.08 -22.99
CA VAL A 715 21.65 15.40 -24.11
C VAL A 715 22.68 15.02 -25.16
N ARG A 716 22.90 13.71 -25.33
CA ARG A 716 23.86 13.14 -26.29
C ARG A 716 23.15 12.73 -27.57
N SER A 717 23.55 13.33 -28.69
CA SER A 717 23.06 13.00 -30.02
C SER A 717 23.58 11.64 -30.47
N VAL A 718 22.71 10.80 -31.00
CA VAL A 718 23.05 9.51 -31.61
C VAL A 718 22.84 9.60 -33.11
N THR A 719 23.93 9.47 -33.87
CA THR A 719 23.95 9.60 -35.34
C THR A 719 24.06 8.25 -36.06
N SER A 720 24.26 7.17 -35.31
CA SER A 720 24.36 5.81 -35.85
C SER A 720 23.00 5.27 -36.31
N GLY A 721 23.00 4.41 -37.32
CA GLY A 721 21.79 3.72 -37.76
C GLY A 721 20.78 4.68 -38.39
N THR A 722 19.53 4.62 -37.94
CA THR A 722 18.46 5.52 -38.40
C THR A 722 18.40 6.80 -37.58
N ALA A 723 19.24 6.92 -36.55
CA ALA A 723 19.31 8.06 -35.65
C ALA A 723 17.97 8.34 -34.95
N THR A 724 17.33 7.26 -34.48
CA THR A 724 16.03 7.26 -33.77
C THR A 724 16.12 6.54 -32.40
N LEU A 725 14.97 6.35 -31.72
CA LEU A 725 14.85 5.68 -30.42
C LEU A 725 15.60 4.33 -30.33
N LYS A 726 15.54 3.46 -31.35
CA LYS A 726 16.25 2.17 -31.34
C LYS A 726 17.75 2.36 -31.13
N ASP A 727 18.33 3.33 -31.82
CA ASP A 727 19.78 3.58 -31.76
C ASP A 727 20.16 4.28 -30.45
N ALA A 728 19.30 5.16 -29.92
CA ALA A 728 19.47 5.72 -28.59
C ALA A 728 19.48 4.66 -27.48
N VAL A 729 18.63 3.63 -27.57
CA VAL A 729 18.66 2.47 -26.65
C VAL A 729 20.01 1.75 -26.73
N ASN A 730 20.50 1.50 -27.94
CA ASN A 730 21.77 0.80 -28.15
C ASN A 730 22.95 1.57 -27.52
N GLU A 731 23.03 2.89 -27.74
CA GLU A 731 24.09 3.72 -27.18
C GLU A 731 23.98 3.86 -25.65
N ALA A 732 22.76 3.98 -25.10
CA ALA A 732 22.56 3.95 -23.65
C ALA A 732 23.02 2.62 -23.03
N MET A 733 22.72 1.48 -23.68
CA MET A 733 23.21 0.17 -23.22
C MET A 733 24.73 0.08 -23.29
N ARG A 734 25.38 0.61 -24.35
CA ARG A 734 26.86 0.64 -24.45
C ARG A 734 27.48 1.48 -23.34
N ASP A 735 26.95 2.67 -23.07
CA ASP A 735 27.40 3.51 -21.95
C ASP A 735 27.24 2.78 -20.62
N TRP A 736 26.14 2.05 -20.43
CA TRP A 736 25.92 1.27 -19.21
C TRP A 736 26.95 0.17 -19.03
N VAL A 737 27.26 -0.60 -20.08
CA VAL A 737 28.31 -1.64 -20.05
C VAL A 737 29.64 -1.05 -19.58
N THR A 738 30.00 0.15 -20.06
CA THR A 738 31.26 0.81 -19.70
C THR A 738 31.24 1.38 -18.27
N ASN A 739 30.09 1.81 -17.75
CA ASN A 739 29.98 2.57 -16.49
C ASN A 739 29.14 1.88 -15.41
N VAL A 740 29.04 0.56 -15.46
CA VAL A 740 28.12 -0.26 -14.66
C VAL A 740 28.24 -0.05 -13.14
N GLU A 741 29.46 0.21 -12.66
CA GLU A 741 29.73 0.38 -11.22
C GLU A 741 29.08 1.63 -10.64
N THR A 742 29.02 2.73 -11.40
CA THR A 742 28.60 4.05 -10.92
C THR A 742 27.24 4.50 -11.49
N THR A 743 26.79 3.86 -12.57
CA THR A 743 25.63 4.30 -13.35
C THR A 743 24.44 3.36 -13.21
N HIS A 744 23.25 3.94 -13.01
CA HIS A 744 21.97 3.27 -13.18
C HIS A 744 21.33 3.67 -14.50
N TYR A 745 20.90 2.70 -15.30
CA TYR A 745 20.13 2.93 -16.52
C TYR A 745 18.64 2.98 -16.19
N VAL A 746 18.02 4.15 -16.35
CA VAL A 746 16.59 4.33 -16.14
C VAL A 746 15.84 4.05 -17.45
N LEU A 747 15.42 2.80 -17.62
CA LEU A 747 14.77 2.33 -18.85
C LEU A 747 13.31 2.85 -18.94
N GLY A 748 12.92 3.32 -20.13
CA GLY A 748 11.70 4.13 -20.31
C GLY A 748 10.38 3.41 -20.50
N SER A 749 10.36 2.08 -20.61
CA SER A 749 9.13 1.32 -20.81
C SER A 749 9.18 -0.10 -20.23
N ALA A 750 8.05 -0.81 -20.20
CA ALA A 750 7.95 -2.18 -19.69
C ALA A 750 8.53 -3.22 -20.68
N MET A 751 9.76 -2.98 -21.13
CA MET A 751 10.54 -3.80 -22.06
C MET A 751 11.92 -4.08 -21.46
N GLY A 752 12.79 -4.71 -22.23
CA GLY A 752 14.18 -4.94 -21.83
C GLY A 752 14.36 -6.19 -20.97
N PRO A 753 15.60 -6.48 -20.54
CA PRO A 753 15.89 -7.66 -19.75
C PRO A 753 15.25 -7.55 -18.37
N HIS A 754 14.87 -8.70 -17.80
CA HIS A 754 14.48 -8.77 -16.39
C HIS A 754 15.62 -8.23 -15.49
N PRO A 755 15.35 -7.32 -14.53
CA PRO A 755 14.04 -7.02 -13.92
C PRO A 755 13.24 -5.83 -14.48
N TYR A 756 13.67 -5.14 -15.55
CA TYR A 756 13.03 -3.91 -16.00
C TYR A 756 11.52 -4.03 -16.30
N PRO A 757 11.02 -5.04 -17.02
CA PRO A 757 9.58 -5.18 -17.28
C PRO A 757 8.75 -5.19 -15.99
N THR A 758 9.22 -5.91 -14.97
CA THR A 758 8.58 -6.01 -13.65
C THR A 758 8.62 -4.68 -12.90
N ILE A 759 9.80 -4.03 -12.84
CA ILE A 759 9.98 -2.74 -12.17
C ILE A 759 9.06 -1.68 -12.79
N VAL A 760 9.10 -1.54 -14.11
CA VAL A 760 8.33 -0.50 -14.81
C VAL A 760 6.83 -0.75 -14.67
N ARG A 761 6.37 -2.00 -14.75
CA ARG A 761 4.97 -2.37 -14.47
C ARG A 761 4.57 -1.93 -13.06
N ASP A 762 5.35 -2.28 -12.05
CA ASP A 762 5.01 -2.00 -10.64
C ASP A 762 4.98 -0.49 -10.35
N LEU A 763 5.89 0.29 -10.96
CA LEU A 763 5.90 1.74 -10.85
C LEU A 763 4.75 2.42 -11.61
N GLN A 764 4.22 1.79 -12.66
CA GLN A 764 3.11 2.32 -13.46
C GLN A 764 1.73 1.81 -13.01
N ARG A 765 1.66 0.70 -12.27
CA ARG A 765 0.42 0.03 -11.84
C ARG A 765 -0.56 0.95 -11.12
N ARG A 766 -0.06 2.02 -10.49
CA ARG A 766 -0.88 3.01 -9.79
C ARG A 766 -1.94 3.64 -10.69
N ILE A 767 -1.72 3.71 -12.01
CA ILE A 767 -2.70 4.21 -12.99
C ILE A 767 -3.98 3.38 -12.94
N GLY A 768 -3.86 2.05 -13.05
CA GLY A 768 -4.98 1.11 -13.01
C GLY A 768 -5.62 1.02 -11.62
N ASP A 769 -4.81 0.97 -10.56
CA ASP A 769 -5.32 0.94 -9.17
C ASP A 769 -6.17 2.19 -8.86
N GLU A 770 -5.72 3.39 -9.24
CA GLU A 770 -6.51 4.61 -9.09
C GLU A 770 -7.77 4.61 -9.94
N ALA A 771 -7.67 4.21 -11.22
CA ALA A 771 -8.80 4.21 -12.14
C ALA A 771 -9.93 3.26 -11.67
N ALA A 772 -9.56 2.07 -11.17
CA ALA A 772 -10.52 1.10 -10.63
C ALA A 772 -11.30 1.69 -9.45
N ARG A 773 -10.61 2.30 -8.49
CA ARG A 773 -11.24 2.91 -7.32
C ARG A 773 -12.07 4.15 -7.67
N GLN A 774 -11.56 5.03 -8.54
CA GLN A 774 -12.30 6.21 -9.02
C GLN A 774 -13.57 5.83 -9.77
N LEU A 775 -13.52 4.79 -10.63
CA LEU A 775 -14.71 4.27 -11.30
C LEU A 775 -15.68 3.65 -10.31
N HIS A 776 -15.20 2.88 -9.34
CA HIS A 776 -16.07 2.33 -8.31
C HIS A 776 -16.77 3.42 -7.49
N ASP A 777 -16.08 4.52 -7.17
CA ASP A 777 -16.68 5.65 -6.44
C ASP A 777 -17.79 6.36 -7.21
N VAL A 778 -17.69 6.45 -8.54
CA VAL A 778 -18.67 7.18 -9.38
C VAL A 778 -19.73 6.29 -10.03
N GLU A 779 -19.43 5.00 -10.27
CA GLU A 779 -20.30 4.05 -10.98
C GLU A 779 -20.65 2.79 -10.16
N GLY A 780 -20.02 2.58 -9.01
CA GLY A 780 -20.24 1.39 -8.18
C GLY A 780 -19.70 0.08 -8.75
N ARG A 781 -19.03 0.09 -9.91
CA ARG A 781 -18.52 -1.11 -10.60
C ARG A 781 -17.25 -0.85 -11.40
N LEU A 782 -16.56 -1.95 -11.78
CA LEU A 782 -15.39 -1.94 -12.67
C LEU A 782 -15.79 -1.67 -14.13
N PRO A 783 -14.85 -1.25 -15.02
CA PRO A 783 -15.15 -1.04 -16.43
C PRO A 783 -15.47 -2.35 -17.17
N ASP A 784 -16.22 -2.27 -18.26
CA ASP A 784 -16.45 -3.41 -19.16
C ASP A 784 -15.30 -3.57 -20.18
N LEU A 785 -14.64 -2.45 -20.55
CA LEU A 785 -13.46 -2.41 -21.43
C LEU A 785 -12.42 -1.43 -20.88
N ALA A 786 -11.16 -1.85 -20.80
CA ALA A 786 -10.01 -0.98 -20.55
C ALA A 786 -9.07 -0.97 -21.77
N LEU A 787 -8.77 0.21 -22.30
CA LEU A 787 -8.02 0.42 -23.55
C LEU A 787 -6.86 1.40 -23.36
N ALA A 788 -5.69 1.10 -23.93
CA ALA A 788 -4.53 1.98 -23.91
C ALA A 788 -3.70 1.86 -25.21
N CYS A 789 -2.91 2.89 -25.55
CA CYS A 789 -1.98 2.80 -26.68
C CYS A 789 -0.72 1.98 -26.30
N VAL A 790 -0.12 1.29 -27.26
CA VAL A 790 1.08 0.47 -27.02
C VAL A 790 2.19 0.78 -28.02
N GLY A 791 3.33 1.22 -27.47
CA GLY A 791 4.65 1.09 -28.09
C GLY A 791 5.41 0.03 -27.29
N GLY A 792 6.36 0.46 -26.46
CA GLY A 792 6.98 -0.43 -25.48
C GLY A 792 6.07 -0.90 -24.32
N GLY A 793 4.83 -0.42 -24.21
CA GLY A 793 3.81 -0.98 -23.29
C GLY A 793 3.70 -0.46 -21.85
N SER A 794 4.51 0.49 -21.39
CA SER A 794 4.48 0.95 -19.98
C SER A 794 3.16 1.56 -19.50
N ASN A 795 2.55 2.47 -20.29
CA ASN A 795 1.24 3.04 -19.93
C ASN A 795 0.13 1.98 -19.96
N ALA A 796 0.16 1.12 -20.98
CA ALA A 796 -0.83 0.07 -21.17
C ALA A 796 -0.80 -0.92 -20.00
N ILE A 797 0.37 -1.48 -19.66
CA ILE A 797 0.44 -2.40 -18.53
C ILE A 797 0.16 -1.71 -17.20
N GLY A 798 0.53 -0.43 -17.04
CA GLY A 798 0.19 0.37 -15.86
C GLY A 798 -1.32 0.53 -15.64
N LEU A 799 -2.09 0.73 -16.71
CA LEU A 799 -3.55 0.78 -16.66
C LEU A 799 -4.18 -0.61 -16.47
N LEU A 800 -3.69 -1.60 -17.23
CA LEU A 800 -4.37 -2.90 -17.37
C LEU A 800 -4.03 -3.89 -16.25
N ALA A 801 -2.88 -3.77 -15.56
CA ALA A 801 -2.42 -4.74 -14.57
C ALA A 801 -3.45 -5.05 -13.47
N ARG A 802 -4.19 -4.03 -13.01
CA ARG A 802 -5.25 -4.16 -12.00
C ARG A 802 -6.43 -5.03 -12.45
N PHE A 803 -6.61 -5.21 -13.75
CA PHE A 803 -7.76 -5.87 -14.36
C PHE A 803 -7.42 -7.22 -15.00
N ILE A 804 -6.14 -7.65 -15.02
CA ILE A 804 -5.71 -8.92 -15.62
C ILE A 804 -6.51 -10.11 -15.07
N GLY A 805 -6.75 -10.14 -13.76
CA GLY A 805 -7.56 -11.18 -13.10
C GLY A 805 -9.08 -11.04 -13.23
N GLU A 806 -9.56 -9.92 -13.76
CA GLU A 806 -10.99 -9.62 -13.79
C GLU A 806 -11.59 -10.15 -15.09
N GLY A 807 -12.19 -11.33 -15.05
CA GLY A 807 -12.80 -11.96 -16.24
C GLY A 807 -13.92 -11.12 -16.87
N SER A 808 -14.56 -10.24 -16.09
CA SER A 808 -15.59 -9.33 -16.59
C SER A 808 -15.05 -8.10 -17.33
N VAL A 809 -13.73 -7.85 -17.30
CA VAL A 809 -13.11 -6.66 -17.90
C VAL A 809 -12.34 -7.07 -19.15
N ARG A 810 -12.79 -6.61 -20.32
CA ARG A 810 -12.04 -6.75 -21.57
C ARG A 810 -10.82 -5.83 -21.52
N LEU A 811 -9.67 -6.33 -21.95
CA LEU A 811 -8.42 -5.56 -21.99
C LEU A 811 -8.03 -5.42 -23.45
N ALA A 812 -7.78 -4.19 -23.89
CA ALA A 812 -7.41 -3.91 -25.26
C ALA A 812 -6.21 -2.97 -25.33
N VAL A 813 -5.44 -3.10 -26.41
CA VAL A 813 -4.39 -2.14 -26.76
C VAL A 813 -4.53 -1.66 -28.20
N ALA A 814 -4.06 -0.44 -28.45
CA ALA A 814 -3.98 0.17 -29.77
C ALA A 814 -2.52 0.29 -30.24
N GLU A 815 -2.15 -0.44 -31.29
CA GLU A 815 -0.84 -0.34 -31.93
C GLU A 815 -0.83 0.70 -33.07
N ALA A 816 0.34 1.25 -33.38
CA ALA A 816 0.51 2.13 -34.52
C ALA A 816 0.66 1.35 -35.83
N ALA A 817 -0.31 1.49 -36.72
CA ALA A 817 -0.28 0.91 -38.06
C ALA A 817 0.50 1.76 -39.08
N GLY A 818 1.02 2.93 -38.70
CA GLY A 818 1.76 3.82 -39.61
C GLY A 818 0.94 4.16 -40.86
N ASP A 819 1.49 3.85 -42.03
CA ASP A 819 0.81 4.00 -43.34
C ASP A 819 -0.20 2.86 -43.63
N GLY A 820 -0.21 1.83 -42.79
CA GLY A 820 -1.03 0.62 -42.88
C GLY A 820 -0.15 -0.63 -42.78
N ILE A 821 -0.59 -1.68 -42.08
CA ILE A 821 0.20 -2.91 -41.86
C ILE A 821 0.66 -3.53 -43.19
N ALA A 822 -0.23 -3.59 -44.18
CA ALA A 822 0.06 -4.17 -45.49
C ALA A 822 1.16 -3.43 -46.28
N THR A 823 1.49 -2.19 -45.90
CA THR A 823 2.57 -1.40 -46.54
C THR A 823 3.96 -1.80 -46.05
N GLY A 824 4.05 -2.56 -44.95
CA GLY A 824 5.30 -2.81 -44.24
C GLY A 824 5.84 -1.61 -43.45
N ARG A 825 5.18 -0.44 -43.51
CA ARG A 825 5.55 0.78 -42.77
C ARG A 825 4.61 0.99 -41.60
N HIS A 826 4.87 0.26 -40.52
CA HIS A 826 4.08 0.31 -39.28
C HIS A 826 4.94 0.02 -38.05
N ALA A 827 4.38 0.18 -36.85
CA ALA A 827 5.00 -0.23 -35.58
C ALA A 827 4.13 -1.23 -34.80
N ALA A 828 3.21 -1.91 -35.50
CA ALA A 828 2.30 -2.91 -34.92
C ALA A 828 2.98 -4.27 -34.65
N ALA A 829 3.72 -4.36 -33.54
CA ALA A 829 4.53 -5.52 -33.18
C ALA A 829 3.70 -6.77 -32.80
N ILE A 830 2.52 -6.60 -32.21
CA ILE A 830 1.63 -7.72 -31.87
C ILE A 830 0.84 -8.17 -33.10
N ALA A 831 0.27 -7.23 -33.85
CA ALA A 831 -0.61 -7.55 -34.98
C ALA A 831 0.17 -7.97 -36.25
N GLY A 832 1.37 -7.42 -36.47
CA GLY A 832 2.17 -7.67 -37.67
C GLY A 832 3.55 -8.28 -37.42
N GLY A 833 3.91 -8.56 -36.17
CA GLY A 833 5.22 -9.12 -35.81
C GLY A 833 5.20 -10.61 -35.52
N THR A 834 6.37 -11.13 -35.13
CA THR A 834 6.57 -12.52 -34.70
C THR A 834 7.45 -12.57 -33.45
N ALA A 835 7.52 -13.73 -32.78
CA ALA A 835 8.33 -13.88 -31.59
C ALA A 835 9.83 -13.80 -31.92
N GLY A 836 10.57 -12.94 -31.22
CA GLY A 836 12.00 -12.70 -31.43
C GLY A 836 12.66 -12.12 -30.18
N ILE A 837 13.97 -11.89 -30.25
CA ILE A 837 14.76 -11.33 -29.15
C ILE A 837 15.20 -9.92 -29.55
N LEU A 838 14.78 -8.92 -28.79
CA LEU A 838 15.15 -7.53 -29.00
C LEU A 838 15.42 -6.85 -27.65
N HIS A 839 16.51 -6.08 -27.60
CA HIS A 839 16.89 -5.24 -26.46
C HIS A 839 16.87 -5.96 -25.10
N GLY A 840 17.25 -7.24 -25.05
CA GLY A 840 17.41 -7.98 -23.79
C GLY A 840 16.24 -8.88 -23.38
N SER A 841 15.15 -8.93 -24.14
CA SER A 841 14.01 -9.82 -23.85
C SER A 841 13.50 -10.54 -25.10
N ARG A 842 13.02 -11.77 -24.93
CA ARG A 842 12.17 -12.43 -25.92
C ARG A 842 10.75 -11.85 -25.86
N SER A 843 10.23 -11.35 -26.97
CA SER A 843 8.90 -10.73 -27.07
C SER A 843 8.35 -10.87 -28.49
N LEU A 844 7.22 -10.22 -28.80
CA LEU A 844 6.78 -9.99 -30.18
C LEU A 844 7.47 -8.75 -30.76
N MET A 845 7.90 -8.85 -32.02
CA MET A 845 8.62 -7.80 -32.72
C MET A 845 8.48 -7.89 -34.25
N LEU A 846 8.72 -6.77 -34.92
CA LEU A 846 8.86 -6.69 -36.37
C LEU A 846 10.24 -7.20 -36.77
N GLN A 847 10.25 -8.30 -37.52
CA GLN A 847 11.47 -8.90 -38.05
C GLN A 847 11.18 -9.55 -39.41
N ASP A 848 12.22 -9.64 -40.23
CA ASP A 848 12.15 -10.38 -41.49
C ASP A 848 12.32 -11.89 -41.24
N ARG A 849 12.29 -12.66 -42.34
CA ARG A 849 12.43 -14.12 -42.30
C ARG A 849 13.79 -14.61 -41.75
N ASP A 850 14.81 -13.76 -41.79
CA ASP A 850 16.17 -14.06 -41.34
C ASP A 850 16.39 -13.57 -39.89
N GLY A 851 15.32 -13.07 -39.24
CA GLY A 851 15.34 -12.57 -37.87
C GLY A 851 15.97 -11.19 -37.72
N GLN A 852 16.18 -10.44 -38.81
CA GLN A 852 16.66 -9.06 -38.74
C GLN A 852 15.52 -8.13 -38.36
N VAL A 853 15.80 -7.18 -37.48
CA VAL A 853 14.82 -6.18 -37.02
C VAL A 853 14.37 -5.33 -38.21
N VAL A 854 13.07 -5.31 -38.48
CA VAL A 854 12.47 -4.40 -39.48
C VAL A 854 12.28 -3.03 -38.85
N GLU A 855 12.54 -1.98 -39.62
CA GLU A 855 12.36 -0.60 -39.17
C GLU A 855 10.87 -0.32 -38.89
N ALA A 856 10.59 0.18 -37.69
CA ALA A 856 9.24 0.62 -37.34
C ALA A 856 8.91 1.94 -38.03
N HIS A 857 7.61 2.19 -38.24
CA HIS A 857 7.15 3.48 -38.73
C HIS A 857 5.87 3.94 -38.04
N SER A 858 5.89 5.15 -37.48
CA SER A 858 4.71 5.91 -37.09
C SER A 858 5.01 7.41 -37.02
N ALA A 859 4.01 8.24 -37.29
CA ALA A 859 4.03 9.67 -36.98
C ALA A 859 4.21 9.96 -35.47
N SER A 860 3.82 9.01 -34.62
CA SER A 860 3.95 9.11 -33.17
C SER A 860 5.27 8.50 -32.69
N ALA A 861 6.26 9.35 -32.43
CA ALA A 861 7.60 8.92 -31.98
C ALA A 861 7.59 8.04 -30.71
N GLY A 862 6.59 8.13 -29.83
CA GLY A 862 6.47 7.26 -28.66
C GLY A 862 5.93 5.85 -28.95
N LEU A 863 5.33 5.63 -30.12
CA LEU A 863 4.85 4.33 -30.60
C LEU A 863 5.75 3.73 -31.69
N ASP A 864 6.68 4.53 -32.24
CA ASP A 864 7.63 4.12 -33.28
C ASP A 864 8.73 3.21 -32.73
N TYR A 865 8.35 1.98 -32.36
CA TYR A 865 9.22 0.98 -31.77
C TYR A 865 8.86 -0.41 -32.32
N PRO A 866 9.84 -1.20 -32.81
CA PRO A 866 9.55 -2.44 -33.52
C PRO A 866 9.22 -3.63 -32.60
N GLY A 867 9.08 -3.44 -31.28
CA GLY A 867 8.78 -4.53 -30.35
C GLY A 867 7.71 -4.15 -29.33
N VAL A 868 7.41 -5.08 -28.42
CA VAL A 868 6.48 -4.82 -27.31
C VAL A 868 7.01 -5.40 -26.00
N GLY A 869 6.49 -4.94 -24.86
CA GLY A 869 6.83 -5.50 -23.55
C GLY A 869 6.44 -6.99 -23.42
N PRO A 870 7.28 -7.85 -22.80
CA PRO A 870 7.07 -9.29 -22.79
C PRO A 870 5.79 -9.73 -22.06
N GLN A 871 5.32 -8.97 -21.07
CA GLN A 871 4.05 -9.29 -20.41
C GLN A 871 2.85 -9.02 -21.33
N LEU A 872 2.87 -7.98 -22.16
CA LEU A 872 1.79 -7.73 -23.13
C LEU A 872 1.80 -8.79 -24.24
N ALA A 873 2.98 -9.21 -24.71
CA ALA A 873 3.11 -10.33 -25.63
C ALA A 873 2.50 -11.62 -25.04
N ALA A 874 2.83 -11.93 -23.77
CA ALA A 874 2.26 -13.08 -23.06
C ALA A 874 0.73 -13.00 -22.90
N LEU A 875 0.19 -11.81 -22.62
CA LEU A 875 -1.26 -11.61 -22.51
C LEU A 875 -1.98 -11.74 -23.86
N ALA A 876 -1.35 -11.26 -24.95
CA ALA A 876 -1.88 -11.40 -26.31
C ALA A 876 -1.87 -12.86 -26.76
N GLU A 877 -0.75 -13.59 -26.56
CA GLU A 877 -0.65 -15.02 -26.88
C GLU A 877 -1.67 -15.86 -26.12
N ALA A 878 -1.94 -15.52 -24.85
CA ALA A 878 -2.95 -16.19 -24.04
C ALA A 878 -4.39 -15.78 -24.37
N GLY A 879 -4.62 -14.87 -25.32
CA GLY A 879 -5.95 -14.35 -25.67
C GLY A 879 -6.59 -13.48 -24.58
N ARG A 880 -5.82 -13.04 -23.57
CA ARG A 880 -6.31 -12.16 -22.50
C ARG A 880 -6.32 -10.69 -22.91
N LEU A 881 -5.54 -10.33 -23.93
CA LEU A 881 -5.39 -8.97 -24.46
C LEU A 881 -5.90 -8.91 -25.91
N GLU A 882 -6.88 -8.04 -26.15
CA GLU A 882 -7.36 -7.70 -27.49
C GLU A 882 -6.43 -6.67 -28.13
N VAL A 883 -6.27 -6.78 -29.45
CA VAL A 883 -5.40 -5.88 -30.22
C VAL A 883 -6.24 -5.18 -31.27
N ALA A 884 -6.11 -3.86 -31.31
CA ALA A 884 -6.59 -3.02 -32.38
C ALA A 884 -5.44 -2.12 -32.88
N THR A 885 -5.60 -1.54 -34.05
CA THR A 885 -4.57 -0.74 -34.71
C THR A 885 -5.15 0.60 -35.18
N ALA A 886 -4.30 1.61 -35.25
CA ALA A 886 -4.64 2.90 -35.84
C ALA A 886 -3.51 3.38 -36.75
N THR A 887 -3.87 3.77 -37.97
CA THR A 887 -2.96 4.44 -38.90
C THR A 887 -2.67 5.87 -38.45
N ASP A 888 -1.61 6.47 -38.97
CA ASP A 888 -1.24 7.84 -38.61
C ASP A 888 -2.36 8.84 -38.94
N ARG A 889 -3.07 8.64 -40.07
CA ARG A 889 -4.22 9.48 -40.45
C ARG A 889 -5.40 9.31 -39.51
N GLU A 890 -5.71 8.08 -39.08
CA GLU A 890 -6.76 7.82 -38.09
C GLU A 890 -6.43 8.46 -36.74
N ALA A 891 -5.17 8.36 -36.29
CA ALA A 891 -4.71 8.97 -35.04
C ALA A 891 -4.80 10.50 -35.08
N ILE A 892 -4.41 11.15 -36.18
CA ILE A 892 -4.55 12.61 -36.33
C ILE A 892 -6.03 13.02 -36.33
N ALA A 893 -6.90 12.26 -37.02
CA ALA A 893 -8.34 12.52 -37.00
C ALA A 893 -8.93 12.38 -35.58
N ALA A 894 -8.49 11.36 -34.82
CA ALA A 894 -8.89 11.19 -33.44
C ALA A 894 -8.38 12.33 -32.54
N MET A 895 -7.13 12.76 -32.70
CA MET A 895 -6.56 13.90 -31.97
C MET A 895 -7.40 15.17 -32.13
N ARG A 896 -7.86 15.43 -33.35
CA ARG A 896 -8.79 16.53 -33.66
C ARG A 896 -10.14 16.34 -33.01
N SER A 897 -10.70 15.14 -33.08
CA SER A 897 -11.98 14.81 -32.48
C SER A 897 -11.96 15.12 -30.99
N VAL A 898 -10.97 14.62 -30.25
CA VAL A 898 -10.80 14.91 -28.82
C VAL A 898 -10.67 16.41 -28.55
N THR A 899 -9.84 17.11 -29.34
CA THR A 899 -9.62 18.56 -29.17
C THR A 899 -10.92 19.36 -29.35
N ARG A 900 -11.72 19.03 -30.38
CA ARG A 900 -12.97 19.74 -30.69
C ARG A 900 -14.14 19.36 -29.78
N THR A 901 -14.21 18.09 -29.36
CA THR A 901 -15.33 17.58 -28.55
C THR A 901 -15.13 17.87 -27.06
N GLU A 902 -13.90 17.73 -26.57
CA GLU A 902 -13.58 17.78 -25.13
C GLU A 902 -12.67 18.95 -24.73
N GLY A 903 -12.10 19.70 -25.68
CA GLY A 903 -11.17 20.80 -25.37
C GLY A 903 -9.83 20.33 -24.81
N ILE A 904 -9.47 19.07 -25.05
CA ILE A 904 -8.22 18.46 -24.57
C ILE A 904 -7.36 18.10 -25.77
N LEU A 905 -6.10 18.51 -25.77
CA LEU A 905 -5.14 18.13 -26.81
C LEU A 905 -4.39 16.84 -26.41
N PRO A 906 -4.77 15.65 -26.93
CA PRO A 906 -4.09 14.41 -26.60
C PRO A 906 -2.70 14.35 -27.23
N ALA A 907 -1.77 13.64 -26.59
CA ALA A 907 -0.57 13.19 -27.29
C ALA A 907 -0.95 12.27 -28.46
N LEU A 908 -0.17 12.28 -29.53
CA LEU A 908 -0.46 11.47 -30.71
C LEU A 908 -0.49 9.96 -30.37
N GLU A 909 0.30 9.52 -29.38
CA GLU A 909 0.23 8.18 -28.81
C GLU A 909 -1.18 7.88 -28.26
N THR A 910 -1.73 8.79 -27.45
CA THR A 910 -3.09 8.63 -26.87
C THR A 910 -4.16 8.62 -27.96
N ALA A 911 -3.98 9.41 -29.01
CA ALA A 911 -4.92 9.50 -30.11
C ALA A 911 -5.09 8.16 -30.85
N HIS A 912 -4.07 7.28 -30.87
CA HIS A 912 -4.20 5.92 -31.40
C HIS A 912 -5.21 5.08 -30.60
N ALA A 913 -5.21 5.19 -29.27
CA ALA A 913 -6.21 4.50 -28.44
C ALA A 913 -7.62 5.01 -28.72
N VAL A 914 -7.78 6.32 -28.94
CA VAL A 914 -9.07 6.92 -29.29
C VAL A 914 -9.53 6.47 -30.69
N ALA A 915 -8.61 6.40 -31.66
CA ALA A 915 -8.88 5.94 -33.01
C ALA A 915 -9.25 4.45 -33.09
N ALA A 916 -8.67 3.62 -32.22
CA ALA A 916 -8.95 2.20 -32.15
C ALA A 916 -10.31 1.86 -31.51
N LEU A 917 -10.81 2.72 -30.61
CA LEU A 917 -12.06 2.48 -29.87
C LEU A 917 -13.27 2.20 -30.80
N PRO A 918 -13.54 3.01 -31.85
CA PRO A 918 -14.61 2.70 -32.79
C PRO A 918 -14.53 1.30 -33.44
N LYS A 919 -13.32 0.80 -33.72
CA LYS A 919 -13.11 -0.52 -34.34
C LYS A 919 -13.45 -1.66 -33.38
N LEU A 920 -13.06 -1.50 -32.11
CA LEU A 920 -13.41 -2.44 -31.03
C LEU A 920 -14.93 -2.44 -30.75
N LEU A 921 -15.57 -1.27 -30.80
CA LEU A 921 -17.02 -1.13 -30.64
C LEU A 921 -17.81 -1.73 -31.81
N ALA A 922 -17.30 -1.57 -33.03
CA ALA A 922 -17.87 -2.14 -34.24
C ALA A 922 -17.63 -3.65 -34.39
N GLY A 923 -16.72 -4.22 -33.60
CA GLY A 923 -16.29 -5.61 -33.70
C GLY A 923 -15.49 -5.92 -34.97
N THR A 924 -14.93 -4.90 -35.63
CA THR A 924 -14.08 -5.07 -36.82
C THR A 924 -12.64 -5.44 -36.47
N GLU A 925 -12.22 -5.15 -35.23
CA GLU A 925 -10.93 -5.55 -34.64
C GLU A 925 -11.14 -5.99 -33.18
N GLY A 926 -10.09 -6.52 -32.53
CA GLY A 926 -10.16 -7.11 -31.19
C GLY A 926 -10.87 -8.47 -31.16
N SER A 927 -11.62 -8.75 -30.09
CA SER A 927 -12.31 -10.04 -29.93
C SER A 927 -13.58 -10.19 -30.80
N GLY A 928 -14.05 -9.10 -31.42
CA GLY A 928 -15.35 -9.06 -32.11
C GLY A 928 -16.57 -9.15 -31.17
N GLN A 929 -16.36 -9.28 -29.85
CA GLN A 929 -17.45 -9.39 -28.89
C GLN A 929 -18.17 -8.06 -28.70
N ARG A 930 -19.50 -8.10 -28.65
CA ARG A 930 -20.34 -6.93 -28.38
C ARG A 930 -20.23 -6.53 -26.90
N LEU A 931 -20.09 -5.24 -26.62
CA LEU A 931 -20.23 -4.72 -25.25
C LEU A 931 -21.69 -4.75 -24.79
N PRO A 932 -21.94 -4.88 -23.47
CA PRO A 932 -23.29 -4.75 -22.93
C PRO A 932 -23.86 -3.34 -23.14
N GLU A 933 -25.18 -3.21 -23.07
CA GLU A 933 -25.84 -1.90 -23.10
C GLU A 933 -25.46 -1.08 -21.85
N GLY A 934 -25.17 0.21 -22.01
CA GLY A 934 -24.71 1.05 -20.91
C GLY A 934 -23.30 0.71 -20.41
N ALA A 935 -22.46 0.13 -21.27
CA ALA A 935 -21.10 -0.28 -20.93
C ALA A 935 -20.23 0.88 -20.42
N LEU A 936 -19.29 0.57 -19.54
CA LEU A 936 -18.25 1.48 -19.07
C LEU A 936 -16.95 1.21 -19.81
N VAL A 937 -16.46 2.21 -20.54
CA VAL A 937 -15.18 2.15 -21.25
C VAL A 937 -14.17 3.04 -20.52
N LEU A 938 -13.05 2.47 -20.12
CA LEU A 938 -11.90 3.15 -19.54
C LEU A 938 -10.80 3.29 -20.59
N LEU A 939 -10.39 4.50 -20.90
CA LEU A 939 -9.32 4.80 -21.85
C LEU A 939 -8.13 5.45 -21.12
N GLY A 940 -6.94 4.86 -21.31
CA GLY A 940 -5.67 5.41 -20.81
C GLY A 940 -5.25 6.63 -21.61
N PHE A 941 -5.34 7.81 -21.00
CA PHE A 941 -4.96 9.08 -21.63
C PHE A 941 -3.50 9.40 -21.29
N SER A 942 -2.58 8.77 -22.01
CA SER A 942 -1.19 8.54 -21.60
C SER A 942 -0.31 9.80 -21.54
N GLY A 943 -0.68 10.89 -22.22
CA GLY A 943 0.04 12.16 -22.20
C GLY A 943 -0.63 13.27 -23.01
N ARG A 944 -0.11 14.50 -22.88
CA ARG A 944 -0.60 15.70 -23.59
C ARG A 944 0.12 15.96 -24.92
N GLY A 945 -0.60 16.58 -25.85
CA GLY A 945 -0.16 16.80 -27.23
C GLY A 945 0.66 18.06 -27.50
N ASP A 946 1.10 18.81 -26.49
CA ASP A 946 1.93 20.02 -26.71
C ASP A 946 3.18 19.72 -27.55
N LYS A 947 3.74 18.51 -27.39
CA LYS A 947 4.93 18.05 -28.14
C LYS A 947 4.63 17.69 -29.60
N ASP A 948 3.37 17.56 -29.96
CA ASP A 948 2.91 17.04 -31.26
C ASP A 948 2.32 18.15 -32.14
N MET A 949 2.45 19.43 -31.77
CA MET A 949 1.93 20.56 -32.54
C MET A 949 2.44 20.58 -34.00
N ALA A 950 3.72 20.25 -34.22
CA ALA A 950 4.29 20.16 -35.57
C ALA A 950 3.73 18.97 -36.39
N ALA A 951 3.11 17.98 -35.75
CA ALA A 951 2.38 16.93 -36.48
C ALA A 951 1.07 17.47 -37.07
N LEU A 952 0.45 18.47 -36.44
CA LEU A 952 -0.81 19.06 -36.93
C LEU A 952 -0.61 19.80 -38.25
N GLU A 953 0.54 20.44 -38.43
CA GLU A 953 0.93 21.10 -39.69
C GLU A 953 1.20 20.08 -40.80
N ARG A 954 1.90 18.97 -40.48
CA ARG A 954 2.25 17.93 -41.45
C ARG A 954 1.05 17.17 -42.03
N PHE A 955 -0.04 17.08 -41.27
CA PHE A 955 -1.27 16.41 -41.66
C PHE A 955 -2.45 17.39 -41.80
N ALA A 956 -2.17 18.61 -42.26
CA ALA A 956 -3.19 19.63 -42.50
C ALA A 956 -4.26 19.20 -43.53
N ASP A 957 -3.95 18.22 -44.38
CA ASP A 957 -4.83 17.61 -45.38
C ASP A 957 -5.92 16.69 -44.77
N VAL A 958 -5.75 16.22 -43.53
CA VAL A 958 -6.73 15.37 -42.82
C VAL A 958 -7.97 16.19 -42.35
N GLY A 959 -8.11 17.42 -42.86
CA GLY A 959 -9.21 18.38 -42.69
C GLY A 959 -8.70 19.76 -42.27
N PRO A 960 -9.39 20.87 -42.53
CA PRO A 960 -8.86 22.18 -42.13
C PRO A 960 -9.07 22.40 -40.61
N TRP A 961 -8.02 22.84 -39.90
CA TRP A 961 -8.06 23.11 -38.45
C TRP A 961 -8.84 24.39 -38.14
N ALA A 962 -8.71 25.39 -39.01
CA ALA A 962 -9.62 26.51 -39.16
C ALA A 962 -10.74 26.12 -40.13
N ASP A 963 -11.95 26.68 -39.98
CA ASP A 963 -12.86 26.76 -41.12
C ASP A 963 -12.17 27.69 -42.15
N GLU A 964 -12.06 27.28 -43.41
CA GLU A 964 -11.60 28.24 -44.43
C GLU A 964 -12.61 29.40 -44.48
N PRO A 965 -12.15 30.67 -44.44
CA PRO A 965 -13.02 31.84 -44.38
C PRO A 965 -13.96 31.98 -45.57
#